data_AF-A0A933S9D0-F1
#
_entry.id   AF-A0A933S9D0-F1
#
_cell.length_a   1.000
_cell.length_b   1.000
_cell.length_c   1.000
_cell.angle_alpha   90.00
_cell.angle_beta   90.00
_cell.angle_gamma   90.00
#
_symmetry.space_group_name_H-M   'P 1'
#
loop_
_entity.id
_entity.type
_entity.pdbx_description
1 polymer ?
#
loop_
_entity_poly.entity_id
_entity_poly.type
_entity_poly.pdbx_seq_one_letter_code
_entity_poly.pdbx_strand_id
1 'polypeptide(L)'
;MKSRVSAAALAVLLTAASLAFACGPDLPYAVFTHARHPDVPLEPFAAGQIGVVQPTWARSYLVVSYRWLSGTPLTADEQAGALRTWRERAQPWWTETKRAGLPDWMAARAKVAGLPKPPRELSAAMADGSWQYSFNAGPDAFRLAVRTLNERVAAEGARSAAVRAWAAAQDTVFAISAGGDYRLAEPAGARTDPDRIYQLAAVAFHGRIWADAEPRFRVLAQSPLGRHRALARYLAVRCVVRAAQPDDEDGTIDREAFTRAEGELRDMLEDPVLAEVHPAARRLLGFVAFRLRPVERFADLSRSLRTNDPGFGQDLWDFALMLDSVTGADDAPTAIASSRDALAAAAANDELADWVITYQRGAAAGTRAYLRWKGTRALPWLVAALAAAQPNGRETPELLEAAALVPPMSPAFATVSSHRARLMSQRGEAPGARRVLDAALARPALPVGSRNVLLAQRTALAHTWTALLADLPRAPAEVIYGPDVLVEPTPVTTPGWEPDSSYVRQRESVLRLRRRAECLDEDGAELFNRTLPLARWQDAVGADVLPDRVRRALALAGWMRAVLLADSAAAASFAQSLRALEPSLAADLAAGEKAAPGEGRDFAVALLVARRPGLRPYLGAGLDRLEPFDRLDDYRDNWWSSREQVTGQEYDGLVPGDAATGIVTRDGVRSPAPSCAFLTSPERAAAAEQGVRLSKTWPAPRWMGARILAFAKARPRDPRVPEALHRLVRAVRLGAADDASARMAKEAFTLLHRRYPASPWAKKTKSWGV
;
A
#
# COMPACT_ATOMS: atom_id res chain seq x y z
N MET A 1 25.30 -36.15 -24.12
CA MET A 1 23.86 -36.10 -23.79
C MET A 1 23.54 -35.96 -22.30
N LYS A 2 24.37 -36.45 -21.36
CA LYS A 2 24.09 -36.35 -19.90
C LYS A 2 24.26 -34.94 -19.27
N SER A 3 25.04 -34.02 -19.85
CA SER A 3 25.21 -32.66 -19.28
C SER A 3 24.13 -31.65 -19.69
N ARG A 4 23.42 -31.88 -20.81
CA ARG A 4 22.33 -30.98 -21.27
C ARG A 4 21.01 -31.22 -20.53
N VAL A 5 20.79 -32.43 -20.02
CA VAL A 5 19.59 -32.77 -19.22
C VAL A 5 19.69 -32.19 -17.81
N SER A 6 20.88 -32.09 -17.21
CA SER A 6 21.09 -31.47 -15.89
C SER A 6 20.95 -29.95 -15.91
N ALA A 7 21.32 -29.29 -17.01
CA ALA A 7 21.15 -27.83 -17.15
C ALA A 7 19.68 -27.44 -17.38
N ALA A 8 18.92 -28.25 -18.12
CA ALA A 8 17.48 -28.03 -18.32
C ALA A 8 16.67 -28.28 -17.04
N ALA A 9 17.04 -29.29 -16.23
CA ALA A 9 16.40 -29.54 -14.94
C ALA A 9 16.69 -28.43 -13.90
N LEU A 10 17.89 -27.85 -13.91
CA LEU A 10 18.26 -26.73 -13.04
C LEU A 10 17.56 -25.42 -13.48
N ALA A 11 17.40 -25.20 -14.78
CA ALA A 11 16.66 -24.05 -15.32
C ALA A 11 15.16 -24.13 -15.03
N VAL A 12 14.55 -25.33 -15.10
CA VAL A 12 13.13 -25.54 -14.75
C VAL A 12 12.88 -25.42 -13.24
N LEU A 13 13.85 -25.83 -12.39
CA LEU A 13 13.77 -25.60 -10.94
C LEU A 13 13.96 -24.13 -10.55
N LEU A 14 14.80 -23.37 -11.28
CA LEU A 14 14.99 -21.94 -11.07
C LEU A 14 13.82 -21.09 -11.60
N THR A 15 13.13 -21.51 -12.67
CA THR A 15 11.90 -20.85 -13.15
C THR A 15 10.66 -21.24 -12.36
N ALA A 16 10.57 -22.48 -11.85
CA ALA A 16 9.50 -22.87 -10.93
C ALA A 16 9.64 -22.19 -9.54
N ALA A 17 10.87 -21.89 -9.10
CA ALA A 17 11.11 -21.12 -7.87
C ALA A 17 10.74 -19.62 -7.99
N SER A 18 10.65 -19.08 -9.21
CA SER A 18 10.24 -17.68 -9.45
C SER A 18 8.75 -17.51 -9.73
N LEU A 19 8.02 -18.60 -9.99
CA LEU A 19 6.55 -18.60 -10.16
C LEU A 19 5.78 -19.05 -8.90
N ALA A 20 6.48 -19.52 -7.88
CA ALA A 20 5.93 -19.59 -6.53
C ALA A 20 6.21 -18.27 -5.81
N PHE A 21 5.45 -17.22 -6.13
CA PHE A 21 5.09 -16.27 -5.07
C PHE A 21 4.36 -17.12 -4.03
N ALA A 22 5.09 -17.57 -3.02
CA ALA A 22 4.50 -18.20 -1.86
C ALA A 22 3.41 -17.24 -1.39
N CYS A 23 2.16 -17.71 -1.40
CA CYS A 23 1.03 -17.06 -0.76
C CYS A 23 1.31 -17.11 0.76
N GLY A 24 2.31 -16.34 1.19
CA GLY A 24 2.57 -16.01 2.57
C GLY A 24 1.52 -15.00 3.00
N PRO A 25 1.06 -15.03 4.25
CA PRO A 25 0.16 -14.01 4.74
C PRO A 25 0.88 -12.66 4.72
N ASP A 26 0.22 -11.64 4.20
CA ASP A 26 0.67 -10.28 4.41
C ASP A 26 0.68 -10.02 5.94
N LEU A 27 1.84 -9.65 6.47
CA LEU A 27 1.97 -9.19 7.84
C LEU A 27 1.75 -7.67 7.87
N PRO A 28 1.01 -7.14 8.84
CA PRO A 28 0.81 -5.71 8.91
C PRO A 28 2.11 -5.02 9.31
N TYR A 29 2.41 -3.89 8.67
CA TYR A 29 3.52 -3.00 9.05
C TYR A 29 3.05 -1.55 9.12
N ALA A 30 3.82 -0.74 9.83
CA ALA A 30 3.58 0.68 9.98
C ALA A 30 4.24 1.43 8.81
N VAL A 31 3.46 2.28 8.15
CA VAL A 31 3.95 3.23 7.14
C VAL A 31 4.03 4.59 7.81
N PHE A 32 5.24 5.16 7.87
CA PHE A 32 5.43 6.50 8.43
C PHE A 32 5.34 7.59 7.36
N THR A 33 5.69 7.27 6.11
CA THR A 33 5.53 8.17 4.96
C THR A 33 5.19 7.33 3.74
N HIS A 34 4.17 7.73 2.98
CA HIS A 34 3.77 7.01 1.77
C HIS A 34 4.64 7.41 0.58
N ALA A 35 5.09 6.41 -0.17
CA ALA A 35 6.03 6.61 -1.26
C ALA A 35 5.34 6.99 -2.57
N ARG A 36 4.12 6.49 -2.78
CA ARG A 36 3.41 6.58 -4.08
C ARG A 36 2.14 7.44 -4.04
N HIS A 37 1.67 7.81 -2.87
CA HIS A 37 0.46 8.61 -2.68
C HIS A 37 0.56 9.50 -1.44
N PRO A 38 -0.29 10.53 -1.30
CA PRO A 38 -0.43 11.28 -0.05
C PRO A 38 -1.13 10.45 1.04
N ASP A 39 -1.08 10.93 2.28
CA ASP A 39 -1.78 10.30 3.41
C ASP A 39 -3.27 10.09 3.12
N VAL A 40 -3.80 8.95 3.59
CA VAL A 40 -5.24 8.67 3.62
C VAL A 40 -5.86 9.15 4.94
N PRO A 41 -7.15 9.54 4.97
CA PRO A 41 -8.09 9.64 3.84
C PRO A 41 -7.70 10.75 2.84
N LEU A 42 -8.10 10.63 1.57
CA LEU A 42 -7.65 11.53 0.49
C LEU A 42 -8.41 12.85 0.40
N GLU A 43 -9.54 12.99 1.11
CA GLU A 43 -10.37 14.18 1.10
C GLU A 43 -9.61 15.45 1.53
N PRO A 44 -8.85 15.46 2.64
CA PRO A 44 -8.03 16.61 3.02
C PRO A 44 -6.99 16.97 1.94
N PHE A 45 -6.39 15.96 1.29
CA PHE A 45 -5.44 16.19 0.20
C PHE A 45 -6.12 16.85 -1.01
N ALA A 46 -7.27 16.33 -1.45
CA ALA A 46 -8.07 16.93 -2.53
C ALA A 46 -8.45 18.39 -2.21
N ALA A 47 -8.76 18.66 -0.94
CA ALA A 47 -9.12 19.98 -0.42
C ALA A 47 -7.92 20.92 -0.13
N GLY A 48 -6.69 20.51 -0.47
CA GLY A 48 -5.52 21.40 -0.45
C GLY A 48 -4.58 21.25 0.72
N GLN A 49 -4.81 20.26 1.60
CA GLN A 49 -3.84 19.86 2.63
C GLN A 49 -2.75 18.97 2.01
N ILE A 50 -2.02 19.50 1.01
CA ILE A 50 -1.08 18.72 0.18
C ILE A 50 0.23 18.32 0.89
N GLY A 51 0.51 18.90 2.06
CA GLY A 51 1.66 18.51 2.90
C GLY A 51 3.03 18.69 2.23
N VAL A 52 3.95 17.79 2.54
CA VAL A 52 5.25 17.65 1.86
C VAL A 52 5.05 16.76 0.63
N VAL A 53 5.01 17.38 -0.54
CA VAL A 53 4.85 16.69 -1.82
C VAL A 53 6.13 15.89 -2.12
N GLN A 54 5.96 14.64 -2.57
CA GLN A 54 7.08 13.76 -2.93
C GLN A 54 7.17 13.58 -4.45
N PRO A 55 8.39 13.58 -5.05
CA PRO A 55 8.57 13.34 -6.48
C PRO A 55 8.26 11.90 -6.92
N THR A 56 8.10 10.98 -5.98
CA THR A 56 7.79 9.56 -6.23
C THR A 56 6.29 9.28 -6.32
N TRP A 57 5.43 10.26 -5.99
CA TRP A 57 3.99 10.07 -6.05
C TRP A 57 3.50 9.80 -7.47
N ALA A 58 2.42 9.01 -7.55
CA ALA A 58 1.72 8.78 -8.80
C ALA A 58 1.24 10.11 -9.40
N ARG A 59 1.21 10.15 -10.73
CA ARG A 59 1.06 11.39 -11.49
C ARG A 59 -0.25 12.10 -11.25
N SER A 60 -1.31 11.36 -10.95
CA SER A 60 -2.61 11.92 -10.60
C SER A 60 -2.55 12.79 -9.33
N TYR A 61 -1.74 12.43 -8.33
CA TYR A 61 -1.52 13.27 -7.14
C TYR A 61 -0.61 14.46 -7.45
N LEU A 62 0.39 14.29 -8.33
CA LEU A 62 1.26 15.38 -8.75
C LEU A 62 0.50 16.44 -9.54
N VAL A 63 -0.45 16.07 -10.40
CA VAL A 63 -1.33 17.02 -11.10
C VAL A 63 -2.18 17.83 -10.12
N VAL A 64 -2.78 17.18 -9.12
CA VAL A 64 -3.53 17.90 -8.07
C VAL A 64 -2.61 18.80 -7.24
N SER A 65 -1.40 18.33 -6.91
CA SER A 65 -0.38 19.15 -6.24
C SER A 65 -0.03 20.38 -7.08
N TYR A 66 0.18 20.23 -8.38
CA TYR A 66 0.44 21.33 -9.31
C TYR A 66 -0.69 22.37 -9.29
N ARG A 67 -1.96 21.96 -9.27
CA ARG A 67 -3.11 22.88 -9.19
C ARG A 67 -3.06 23.76 -7.95
N TRP A 68 -2.80 23.17 -6.79
CA TRP A 68 -2.63 23.91 -5.53
C TRP A 68 -1.39 24.82 -5.55
N LEU A 69 -0.27 24.34 -6.07
CA LEU A 69 0.98 25.12 -6.18
C LEU A 69 0.87 26.29 -7.17
N SER A 70 0.06 26.14 -8.22
CA SER A 70 -0.15 27.15 -9.27
C SER A 70 -1.20 28.20 -8.89
N GLY A 71 -1.88 28.06 -7.74
CA GLY A 71 -2.91 28.99 -7.29
C GLY A 71 -4.28 28.79 -7.97
N THR A 72 -4.51 27.64 -8.61
CA THR A 72 -5.79 27.28 -9.22
C THR A 72 -6.37 26.08 -8.45
N PRO A 73 -6.95 26.29 -7.26
CA PRO A 73 -7.43 25.19 -6.42
C PRO A 73 -8.56 24.40 -7.12
N LEU A 74 -8.78 23.16 -6.67
CA LEU A 74 -9.88 22.34 -7.16
C LEU A 74 -11.20 22.82 -6.55
N THR A 75 -12.22 22.95 -7.40
CA THR A 75 -13.62 23.12 -6.98
C THR A 75 -14.17 21.86 -6.31
N ALA A 76 -15.32 21.94 -5.63
CA ALA A 76 -15.94 20.79 -4.97
C ALA A 76 -16.22 19.62 -5.94
N ASP A 77 -16.65 19.93 -7.17
CA ASP A 77 -16.93 18.92 -8.19
C ASP A 77 -15.65 18.25 -8.69
N GLU A 78 -14.57 19.02 -8.88
CA GLU A 78 -13.24 18.49 -9.25
C GLU A 78 -12.65 17.64 -8.13
N GLN A 79 -12.78 18.05 -6.87
CA GLN A 79 -12.37 17.26 -5.70
C GLN A 79 -13.11 15.92 -5.68
N ALA A 80 -14.44 15.94 -5.85
CA ALA A 80 -15.23 14.72 -5.93
C ALA A 80 -14.83 13.86 -7.14
N GLY A 81 -14.51 14.47 -8.28
CA GLY A 81 -14.00 13.80 -9.47
C GLY A 81 -12.66 13.09 -9.23
N ALA A 82 -11.69 13.80 -8.64
CA ALA A 82 -10.38 13.24 -8.31
C ALA A 82 -10.49 12.07 -7.33
N LEU A 83 -11.30 12.22 -6.27
CA LEU A 83 -11.56 11.17 -5.28
C LEU A 83 -12.18 9.93 -5.92
N ARG A 84 -13.17 10.09 -6.80
CA ARG A 84 -13.73 8.94 -7.56
C ARG A 84 -12.66 8.23 -8.37
N THR A 85 -11.86 8.98 -9.13
CA THR A 85 -10.77 8.41 -9.94
C THR A 85 -9.74 7.65 -9.09
N TRP A 86 -9.31 8.21 -7.96
CA TRP A 86 -8.36 7.53 -7.08
C TRP A 86 -8.95 6.28 -6.44
N ARG A 87 -10.21 6.34 -6.00
CA ARG A 87 -10.95 5.18 -5.48
C ARG A 87 -11.06 4.07 -6.49
N GLU A 88 -11.45 4.39 -7.72
CA GLU A 88 -11.58 3.42 -8.81
C GLU A 88 -10.22 2.77 -9.15
N ARG A 89 -9.13 3.55 -9.13
CA ARG A 89 -7.76 3.02 -9.35
C ARG A 89 -7.21 2.23 -8.16
N ALA A 90 -7.68 2.51 -6.95
CA ALA A 90 -7.29 1.82 -5.73
C ALA A 90 -7.97 0.45 -5.57
N GLN A 91 -9.09 0.24 -6.26
CA GLN A 91 -9.77 -1.06 -6.24
C GLN A 91 -8.82 -2.11 -6.85
N PRO A 92 -8.53 -3.21 -6.13
CA PRO A 92 -7.94 -4.38 -6.76
C PRO A 92 -8.64 -4.79 -8.07
N TRP A 93 -7.89 -5.40 -8.99
CA TRP A 93 -8.44 -5.90 -10.26
C TRP A 93 -9.58 -6.92 -10.09
N TRP A 94 -9.73 -7.51 -8.89
CA TRP A 94 -10.82 -8.44 -8.57
C TRP A 94 -12.04 -7.78 -7.91
N THR A 95 -11.92 -6.54 -7.42
CA THR A 95 -13.00 -5.73 -6.81
C THR A 95 -13.80 -4.93 -7.82
N GLU A 96 -13.64 -5.19 -9.12
CA GLU A 96 -14.67 -4.84 -10.10
C GLU A 96 -16.05 -5.10 -9.49
N THR A 97 -16.95 -4.15 -9.65
CA THR A 97 -18.32 -4.19 -9.14
C THR A 97 -19.10 -5.34 -9.79
N LYS A 98 -18.80 -6.58 -9.42
CA LYS A 98 -19.37 -7.84 -9.92
C LYS A 98 -20.85 -8.02 -9.57
N ARG A 99 -21.43 -7.06 -8.84
CA ARG A 99 -22.86 -6.98 -8.47
C ARG A 99 -23.47 -5.60 -8.75
N ALA A 100 -22.81 -4.70 -9.48
CA ALA A 100 -23.26 -3.31 -9.62
C ALA A 100 -24.70 -3.23 -10.17
N GLY A 101 -25.66 -2.86 -9.30
CA GLY A 101 -27.08 -2.73 -9.65
C GLY A 101 -27.90 -4.03 -9.66
N LEU A 102 -27.27 -5.21 -9.49
CA LEU A 102 -27.99 -6.50 -9.41
C LEU A 102 -28.93 -6.57 -8.19
N PRO A 103 -28.54 -6.15 -6.97
CA PRO A 103 -29.45 -6.12 -5.83
C PRO A 103 -30.69 -5.25 -6.09
N ASP A 104 -30.52 -4.07 -6.70
CA ASP A 104 -31.62 -3.17 -7.04
C ASP A 104 -32.56 -3.79 -8.08
N TRP A 105 -32.00 -4.48 -9.08
CA TRP A 105 -32.78 -5.24 -10.05
C TRP A 105 -33.59 -6.35 -9.39
N MET A 106 -32.96 -7.14 -8.52
CA MET A 106 -33.64 -8.22 -7.79
C MET A 106 -34.76 -7.69 -6.90
N ALA A 107 -34.54 -6.55 -6.24
CA ALA A 107 -35.56 -5.87 -5.43
C ALA A 107 -36.73 -5.34 -6.28
N ALA A 108 -36.45 -4.75 -7.45
CA ALA A 108 -37.49 -4.30 -8.38
C ALA A 108 -38.29 -5.48 -8.95
N ARG A 109 -37.61 -6.55 -9.36
CA ARG A 109 -38.20 -7.78 -9.88
C ARG A 109 -39.17 -8.44 -8.90
N ALA A 110 -38.84 -8.44 -7.61
CA ALA A 110 -39.68 -9.03 -6.57
C ALA A 110 -41.07 -8.38 -6.45
N LYS A 111 -41.26 -7.16 -6.97
CA LYS A 111 -42.54 -6.45 -6.99
C LYS A 111 -43.51 -6.97 -8.06
N VAL A 112 -43.04 -7.74 -9.04
CA VAL A 112 -43.86 -8.26 -10.14
C VAL A 112 -44.43 -9.62 -9.77
N ALA A 113 -45.76 -9.70 -9.64
CA ALA A 113 -46.43 -10.93 -9.22
C ALA A 113 -46.43 -11.99 -10.33
N GLY A 114 -46.00 -13.21 -10.00
CA GLY A 114 -46.05 -14.38 -10.89
C GLY A 114 -44.87 -14.51 -11.84
N LEU A 115 -43.75 -13.82 -11.61
CA LEU A 115 -42.50 -14.09 -12.32
C LEU A 115 -41.92 -15.46 -11.91
N PRO A 116 -41.27 -16.19 -12.82
CA PRO A 116 -40.54 -17.41 -12.50
C PRO A 116 -39.36 -17.11 -11.55
N LYS A 117 -38.66 -18.14 -11.08
CA LYS A 117 -37.36 -17.93 -10.43
C LYS A 117 -36.39 -17.23 -11.39
N PRO A 118 -35.50 -16.35 -10.90
CA PRO A 118 -34.51 -15.70 -11.76
C PRO A 118 -33.59 -16.77 -12.40
N PRO A 119 -32.98 -16.48 -13.56
CA PRO A 119 -31.98 -17.34 -14.19
C PRO A 119 -30.84 -17.68 -13.22
N ARG A 120 -30.18 -18.83 -13.48
CA ARG A 120 -29.16 -19.38 -12.59
C ARG A 120 -28.06 -18.37 -12.27
N GLU A 121 -27.58 -17.65 -13.28
CA GLU A 121 -26.47 -16.70 -13.22
C GLU A 121 -26.79 -15.54 -12.27
N LEU A 122 -28.01 -14.99 -12.35
CA LEU A 122 -28.47 -13.93 -11.47
C LEU A 122 -28.62 -14.44 -10.03
N SER A 123 -29.19 -15.64 -9.86
CA SER A 123 -29.35 -16.25 -8.53
C SER A 123 -28.01 -16.64 -7.89
N ALA A 124 -27.06 -17.15 -8.67
CA ALA A 124 -25.74 -17.57 -8.21
C ALA A 124 -24.89 -16.35 -7.82
N ALA A 125 -24.94 -15.28 -8.62
CA ALA A 125 -24.28 -14.01 -8.30
C ALA A 125 -24.82 -13.36 -7.00
N MET A 126 -26.08 -13.64 -6.63
CA MET A 126 -26.72 -13.20 -5.38
C MET A 126 -26.45 -14.12 -4.17
N ALA A 127 -26.28 -15.43 -4.39
CA ALA A 127 -26.31 -16.43 -3.33
C ALA A 127 -25.02 -16.52 -2.49
N ASP A 128 -23.86 -16.22 -3.05
CA ASP A 128 -22.62 -16.06 -2.26
C ASP A 128 -21.54 -15.35 -3.07
N GLY A 129 -20.39 -15.02 -2.47
CA GLY A 129 -19.21 -14.40 -3.09
C GLY A 129 -18.56 -15.22 -4.23
N SER A 130 -19.35 -15.68 -5.20
CA SER A 130 -18.88 -16.46 -6.34
C SER A 130 -18.09 -15.55 -7.27
N TRP A 131 -16.77 -15.72 -7.23
CA TRP A 131 -15.80 -15.17 -8.18
C TRP A 131 -16.06 -15.55 -9.65
N GLN A 132 -17.04 -16.42 -9.90
CA GLN A 132 -17.29 -17.10 -11.17
C GLN A 132 -18.16 -16.33 -12.17
N TYR A 133 -18.90 -15.31 -11.74
CA TYR A 133 -19.80 -14.55 -12.63
C TYR A 133 -19.41 -13.08 -12.67
N SER A 134 -19.08 -12.59 -13.87
CA SER A 134 -18.91 -11.17 -14.19
C SER A 134 -19.97 -10.78 -15.22
N PHE A 135 -20.58 -9.61 -15.05
CA PHE A 135 -21.56 -9.09 -15.99
C PHE A 135 -20.87 -8.17 -16.99
N ASN A 136 -21.01 -8.45 -18.29
CA ASN A 136 -20.69 -7.50 -19.36
C ASN A 136 -21.62 -6.25 -19.34
N ALA A 137 -22.67 -6.28 -18.51
CA ALA A 137 -23.56 -5.15 -18.25
C ALA A 137 -23.07 -4.32 -17.06
N GLY A 138 -22.85 -3.02 -17.28
CA GLY A 138 -22.50 -2.08 -16.22
C GLY A 138 -23.71 -1.62 -15.38
N PRO A 139 -23.48 -0.88 -14.26
CA PRO A 139 -24.54 -0.43 -13.34
C PRO A 139 -25.66 0.37 -14.01
N ASP A 140 -25.34 1.13 -15.07
CA ASP A 140 -26.34 1.94 -15.79
C ASP A 140 -27.39 1.10 -16.50
N ALA A 141 -27.03 -0.10 -16.97
CA ALA A 141 -27.97 -1.02 -17.60
C ALA A 141 -29.00 -1.53 -16.58
N PHE A 142 -28.56 -1.85 -15.36
CA PHE A 142 -29.45 -2.22 -14.25
C PHE A 142 -30.31 -1.05 -13.80
N ARG A 143 -29.74 0.15 -13.63
CA ARG A 143 -30.50 1.36 -13.26
C ARG A 143 -31.58 1.71 -14.28
N LEU A 144 -31.27 1.57 -15.56
CA LEU A 144 -32.24 1.74 -16.64
C LEU A 144 -33.36 0.71 -16.53
N ALA A 145 -33.01 -0.59 -16.45
CA ALA A 145 -33.98 -1.68 -16.36
C ALA A 145 -34.91 -1.53 -15.14
N VAL A 146 -34.38 -1.15 -13.97
CA VAL A 146 -35.17 -0.89 -12.76
C VAL A 146 -36.16 0.25 -12.99
N ARG A 147 -35.72 1.35 -13.61
CA ARG A 147 -36.59 2.49 -13.92
C ARG A 147 -37.70 2.09 -14.87
N THR A 148 -37.34 1.45 -15.99
CA THR A 148 -38.30 0.98 -17.01
C THR A 148 -39.31 -0.01 -16.43
N LEU A 149 -38.87 -0.90 -15.52
CA LEU A 149 -39.76 -1.83 -14.84
C LEU A 149 -40.76 -1.11 -13.95
N ASN A 150 -40.30 -0.16 -13.13
CA ASN A 150 -41.15 0.60 -12.22
C ASN A 150 -42.17 1.45 -12.99
N GLU A 151 -41.78 2.08 -14.10
CA GLU A 151 -42.68 2.82 -14.99
C GLU A 151 -43.77 1.91 -15.57
N ARG A 152 -43.40 0.71 -16.05
CA ARG A 152 -44.37 -0.27 -16.57
C ARG A 152 -45.30 -0.81 -15.48
N VAL A 153 -44.78 -1.08 -14.29
CA VAL A 153 -45.60 -1.48 -13.13
C VAL A 153 -46.61 -0.39 -12.77
N ALA A 154 -46.22 0.88 -12.84
CA ALA A 154 -47.11 2.00 -12.57
C ALA A 154 -48.19 2.17 -13.67
N ALA A 155 -47.84 1.98 -14.94
CA ALA A 155 -48.75 2.17 -16.06
C ALA A 155 -49.71 0.98 -16.29
N GLU A 156 -49.21 -0.25 -16.18
CA GLU A 156 -49.92 -1.47 -16.58
C GLU A 156 -50.31 -2.35 -15.38
N GLY A 157 -49.76 -2.08 -14.19
CA GLY A 157 -50.00 -2.84 -12.96
C GLY A 157 -49.08 -4.05 -12.77
N ALA A 158 -48.67 -4.31 -11.53
CA ALA A 158 -47.73 -5.38 -11.15
C ALA A 158 -48.20 -6.82 -11.47
N ARG A 159 -49.49 -7.02 -11.77
CA ARG A 159 -50.08 -8.30 -12.15
C ARG A 159 -50.27 -8.47 -13.66
N SER A 160 -49.91 -7.47 -14.47
CA SER A 160 -50.02 -7.52 -15.93
C SER A 160 -49.15 -8.63 -16.53
N ALA A 161 -49.70 -9.34 -17.52
CA ALA A 161 -48.96 -10.32 -18.29
C ALA A 161 -47.84 -9.69 -19.12
N ALA A 162 -48.04 -8.45 -19.60
CA ALA A 162 -47.05 -7.71 -20.38
C ALA A 162 -45.85 -7.28 -19.50
N VAL A 163 -46.10 -6.82 -18.27
CA VAL A 163 -45.03 -6.51 -17.29
C VAL A 163 -44.21 -7.75 -16.94
N ARG A 164 -44.87 -8.90 -16.70
CA ARG A 164 -44.18 -10.18 -16.49
C ARG A 164 -43.32 -10.59 -17.68
N ALA A 165 -43.88 -10.53 -18.89
CA ALA A 165 -43.17 -10.92 -20.11
C ALA A 165 -41.96 -10.03 -20.39
N TRP A 166 -42.08 -8.73 -20.10
CA TRP A 166 -40.97 -7.78 -20.22
C TRP A 166 -39.86 -8.06 -19.19
N ALA A 167 -40.21 -8.27 -17.92
CA ALA A 167 -39.23 -8.52 -16.87
C ALA A 167 -38.51 -9.87 -17.06
N ALA A 168 -39.22 -10.91 -17.49
CA ALA A 168 -38.61 -12.21 -17.83
C ALA A 168 -37.64 -12.09 -19.02
N ALA A 169 -37.96 -11.28 -20.02
CA ALA A 169 -37.05 -10.99 -21.13
C ALA A 169 -35.80 -10.23 -20.67
N GLN A 170 -35.96 -9.27 -19.76
CA GLN A 170 -34.84 -8.51 -19.20
C GLN A 170 -33.92 -9.40 -18.34
N ASP A 171 -34.48 -10.33 -17.57
CA ASP A 171 -33.71 -11.36 -16.87
C ASP A 171 -32.83 -12.17 -17.85
N THR A 172 -33.38 -12.53 -19.02
CA THR A 172 -32.61 -13.22 -20.08
C THR A 172 -31.46 -12.35 -20.61
N VAL A 173 -31.67 -11.05 -20.82
CA VAL A 173 -30.59 -10.12 -21.22
C VAL A 173 -29.45 -10.15 -20.20
N PHE A 174 -29.77 -10.04 -18.91
CA PHE A 174 -28.74 -10.05 -17.87
C PHE A 174 -28.05 -11.40 -17.72
N ALA A 175 -28.78 -12.51 -17.91
CA ALA A 175 -28.20 -13.85 -17.86
C ALA A 175 -27.19 -14.08 -19.00
N ILE A 176 -27.52 -13.62 -20.23
CA ILE A 176 -26.60 -13.64 -21.37
C ILE A 176 -25.38 -12.75 -21.08
N SER A 177 -25.59 -11.56 -20.51
CA SER A 177 -24.48 -10.67 -20.15
C SER A 177 -23.54 -11.25 -19.09
N ALA A 178 -24.00 -12.24 -18.31
CA ALA A 178 -23.22 -12.97 -17.32
C ALA A 178 -22.56 -14.25 -17.89
N GLY A 179 -22.62 -14.47 -19.21
CA GLY A 179 -22.06 -15.64 -19.88
C GLY A 179 -22.99 -16.86 -19.93
N GLY A 180 -24.27 -16.71 -19.58
CA GLY A 180 -25.25 -17.79 -19.65
C GLY A 180 -25.67 -18.13 -21.09
N ASP A 181 -25.83 -19.42 -21.37
CA ASP A 181 -26.32 -19.92 -22.67
C ASP A 181 -27.84 -19.82 -22.76
N TYR A 182 -28.34 -18.62 -23.04
CA TYR A 182 -29.76 -18.35 -23.27
C TYR A 182 -29.99 -17.71 -24.64
N ARG A 183 -31.22 -17.85 -25.13
CA ARG A 183 -31.69 -17.14 -26.33
C ARG A 183 -32.94 -16.33 -26.00
N LEU A 184 -32.92 -15.06 -26.38
CA LEU A 184 -34.11 -14.23 -26.29
C LEU A 184 -34.99 -14.47 -27.51
N ALA A 185 -36.22 -14.92 -27.30
CA ALA A 185 -37.17 -15.17 -28.40
C ALA A 185 -37.54 -13.86 -29.13
N GLU A 186 -37.60 -13.93 -30.47
CA GLU A 186 -38.07 -12.85 -31.35
C GLU A 186 -39.50 -13.12 -31.84
N PRO A 187 -40.55 -12.66 -31.14
CA PRO A 187 -41.92 -12.82 -31.61
C PRO A 187 -42.21 -11.99 -32.87
N ALA A 188 -43.24 -12.35 -33.65
CA ALA A 188 -43.60 -11.68 -34.90
C ALA A 188 -43.90 -10.17 -34.76
N GLY A 189 -44.27 -9.70 -33.56
CA GLY A 189 -44.46 -8.27 -33.23
C GLY A 189 -43.24 -7.55 -32.65
N ALA A 190 -42.08 -8.22 -32.53
CA ALA A 190 -40.86 -7.65 -31.92
C ALA A 190 -40.34 -6.40 -32.63
N ARG A 191 -40.72 -6.18 -33.89
CA ARG A 191 -40.25 -5.08 -34.73
C ARG A 191 -40.95 -3.74 -34.48
N THR A 192 -42.02 -3.71 -33.67
CA THR A 192 -42.79 -2.49 -33.37
C THR A 192 -42.82 -2.11 -31.89
N ASP A 193 -42.39 -2.99 -30.97
CA ASP A 193 -42.22 -2.69 -29.54
C ASP A 193 -40.79 -2.16 -29.26
N PRO A 194 -40.61 -0.86 -28.94
CA PRO A 194 -39.29 -0.28 -28.67
C PRO A 194 -38.49 -1.02 -27.60
N ASP A 195 -39.16 -1.57 -26.59
CA ASP A 195 -38.48 -2.28 -25.51
C ASP A 195 -37.96 -3.64 -25.95
N ARG A 196 -38.72 -4.33 -26.80
CA ARG A 196 -38.29 -5.61 -27.35
C ARG A 196 -37.10 -5.40 -28.29
N ILE A 197 -37.13 -4.35 -29.12
CA ILE A 197 -36.00 -3.99 -29.97
C ILE A 197 -34.78 -3.66 -29.10
N TYR A 198 -34.96 -2.92 -28.00
CA TYR A 198 -33.88 -2.60 -27.07
C TYR A 198 -33.27 -3.86 -26.44
N GLN A 199 -34.11 -4.77 -25.93
CA GLN A 199 -33.65 -6.02 -25.31
C GLN A 199 -32.86 -6.88 -26.32
N LEU A 200 -33.31 -6.96 -27.57
CA LEU A 200 -32.61 -7.69 -28.63
C LEU A 200 -31.29 -7.02 -29.03
N ALA A 201 -31.27 -5.69 -29.13
CA ALA A 201 -30.05 -4.92 -29.36
C ALA A 201 -29.04 -5.09 -28.21
N ALA A 202 -29.51 -5.10 -26.96
CA ALA A 202 -28.69 -5.31 -25.77
C ALA A 202 -28.11 -6.73 -25.72
N VAL A 203 -28.87 -7.76 -26.10
CA VAL A 203 -28.35 -9.14 -26.23
C VAL A 203 -27.20 -9.19 -27.23
N ALA A 204 -27.39 -8.65 -28.43
CA ALA A 204 -26.34 -8.60 -29.44
C ALA A 204 -25.11 -7.80 -28.95
N PHE A 205 -25.34 -6.67 -28.28
CA PHE A 205 -24.28 -5.84 -27.71
C PHE A 205 -23.45 -6.59 -26.65
N HIS A 206 -24.10 -7.24 -25.68
CA HIS A 206 -23.41 -7.99 -24.63
C HIS A 206 -22.75 -9.28 -25.14
N GLY A 207 -23.29 -9.85 -26.22
CA GLY A 207 -22.68 -10.96 -26.97
C GLY A 207 -21.56 -10.55 -27.92
N ARG A 208 -21.19 -9.26 -27.98
CA ARG A 208 -20.17 -8.68 -28.88
C ARG A 208 -20.49 -8.87 -30.38
N ILE A 209 -21.77 -9.02 -30.73
CA ILE A 209 -22.26 -9.16 -32.11
C ILE A 209 -22.62 -7.77 -32.65
N TRP A 210 -21.60 -6.97 -32.95
CA TRP A 210 -21.77 -5.54 -33.29
C TRP A 210 -22.60 -5.31 -34.56
N ALA A 211 -22.45 -6.18 -35.56
CA ALA A 211 -23.18 -6.13 -36.83
C ALA A 211 -24.70 -6.26 -36.64
N ASP A 212 -25.14 -6.94 -35.59
CA ASP A 212 -26.57 -7.09 -35.26
C ASP A 212 -27.05 -6.00 -34.28
N ALA A 213 -26.17 -5.55 -33.38
CA ALA A 213 -26.50 -4.56 -32.35
C ALA A 213 -26.66 -3.14 -32.93
N GLU A 214 -25.69 -2.68 -33.76
CA GLU A 214 -25.70 -1.29 -34.27
C GLU A 214 -27.00 -0.96 -35.02
N PRO A 215 -27.45 -1.74 -36.03
CA PRO A 215 -28.64 -1.38 -36.81
C PRO A 215 -29.90 -1.29 -35.96
N ARG A 216 -30.04 -2.14 -34.93
CA ARG A 216 -31.19 -2.12 -34.02
C ARG A 216 -31.20 -0.87 -33.15
N PHE A 217 -30.05 -0.45 -32.65
CA PHE A 217 -29.94 0.82 -31.91
C PHE A 217 -30.20 2.04 -32.82
N ARG A 218 -29.80 2.00 -34.11
CA ARG A 218 -30.13 3.05 -35.08
C ARG A 218 -31.63 3.20 -35.30
N VAL A 219 -32.34 2.08 -35.45
CA VAL A 219 -33.81 2.08 -35.58
C VAL A 219 -34.46 2.70 -34.34
N LEU A 220 -33.99 2.34 -33.14
CA LEU A 220 -34.48 2.94 -31.90
C LEU A 220 -34.19 4.44 -31.78
N ALA A 221 -33.03 4.89 -32.23
CA ALA A 221 -32.65 6.30 -32.24
C ALA A 221 -33.54 7.16 -33.16
N GLN A 222 -34.22 6.54 -34.12
CA GLN A 222 -35.14 7.20 -35.07
C GLN A 222 -36.62 7.00 -34.70
N SER A 223 -36.94 6.16 -33.71
CA SER A 223 -38.31 5.80 -33.37
C SER A 223 -39.06 6.97 -32.71
N PRO A 224 -40.23 7.39 -33.24
CA PRO A 224 -41.08 8.40 -32.61
C PRO A 224 -41.76 7.89 -31.31
N LEU A 225 -41.70 6.57 -31.07
CA LEU A 225 -42.27 5.91 -29.88
C LEU A 225 -41.22 5.68 -28.77
N GLY A 226 -39.97 6.11 -28.95
CA GLY A 226 -38.85 5.66 -28.13
C GLY A 226 -38.65 6.43 -26.82
N ARG A 227 -39.03 5.83 -25.67
CA ARG A 227 -38.22 5.99 -24.45
C ARG A 227 -36.79 5.54 -24.79
N HIS A 228 -35.78 6.31 -24.40
CA HIS A 228 -34.35 6.00 -24.63
C HIS A 228 -33.79 6.31 -26.04
N ARG A 229 -34.42 7.21 -26.81
CA ARG A 229 -33.91 7.65 -28.13
C ARG A 229 -32.44 8.12 -28.08
N ALA A 230 -32.10 8.95 -27.10
CA ALA A 230 -30.75 9.49 -26.98
C ALA A 230 -29.75 8.42 -26.54
N LEU A 231 -30.12 7.55 -25.58
CA LEU A 231 -29.34 6.36 -25.23
C LEU A 231 -29.12 5.42 -26.42
N ALA A 232 -30.13 5.16 -27.25
CA ALA A 232 -29.99 4.30 -28.42
C ALA A 232 -29.00 4.90 -29.44
N ARG A 233 -29.03 6.22 -29.67
CA ARG A 233 -28.03 6.89 -30.52
C ARG A 233 -26.62 6.70 -29.97
N TYR A 234 -26.43 6.88 -28.65
CA TYR A 234 -25.15 6.65 -27.99
C TYR A 234 -24.67 5.19 -28.11
N LEU A 235 -25.55 4.21 -27.88
CA LEU A 235 -25.20 2.79 -27.96
C LEU A 235 -24.86 2.34 -29.39
N ALA A 236 -25.50 2.91 -30.41
CA ALA A 236 -25.13 2.67 -31.80
C ALA A 236 -23.68 3.09 -32.07
N VAL A 237 -23.27 4.30 -31.64
CA VAL A 237 -21.89 4.75 -31.81
C VAL A 237 -20.91 3.90 -31.00
N ARG A 238 -21.30 3.48 -29.78
CA ARG A 238 -20.48 2.56 -28.97
C ARG A 238 -20.25 1.21 -29.66
N CYS A 239 -21.21 0.70 -30.44
CA CYS A 239 -21.03 -0.51 -31.26
C CYS A 239 -19.94 -0.29 -32.31
N VAL A 240 -19.97 0.84 -33.03
CA VAL A 240 -18.94 1.20 -34.03
C VAL A 240 -17.55 1.23 -33.40
N VAL A 241 -17.40 1.91 -32.26
CA VAL A 241 -16.10 1.99 -31.55
C VAL A 241 -15.61 0.61 -31.10
N ARG A 242 -16.49 -0.25 -30.60
CA ARG A 242 -16.12 -1.59 -30.12
C ARG A 242 -15.82 -2.57 -31.26
N ALA A 243 -16.50 -2.45 -32.40
CA ALA A 243 -16.19 -3.23 -33.59
C ALA A 243 -14.83 -2.85 -34.20
N ALA A 244 -14.46 -1.58 -34.06
CA ALA A 244 -13.24 -1.00 -34.61
C ALA A 244 -11.96 -1.31 -33.78
N GLN A 245 -12.06 -2.14 -32.75
CA GLN A 245 -10.96 -2.56 -31.89
C GLN A 245 -11.09 -4.07 -31.60
N PRO A 246 -10.57 -4.96 -32.47
CA PRO A 246 -10.47 -6.39 -32.16
C PRO A 246 -9.56 -6.60 -30.95
N ASP A 247 -9.71 -7.75 -30.26
CA ASP A 247 -9.16 -8.01 -28.91
C ASP A 247 -7.70 -7.50 -28.74
N ASP A 248 -7.44 -6.93 -27.56
CA ASP A 248 -6.34 -5.99 -27.23
C ASP A 248 -4.88 -6.47 -27.44
N GLU A 249 -4.64 -7.63 -28.05
CA GLU A 249 -3.30 -8.22 -28.23
C GLU A 249 -2.40 -7.40 -29.17
N ASP A 250 -2.94 -6.76 -30.20
CA ASP A 250 -2.14 -6.02 -31.20
C ASP A 250 -2.34 -4.49 -31.17
N GLY A 251 -3.31 -3.98 -30.42
CA GLY A 251 -3.63 -2.54 -30.32
C GLY A 251 -3.94 -1.80 -31.63
N THR A 252 -4.29 -2.54 -32.69
CA THR A 252 -4.66 -1.97 -33.98
C THR A 252 -6.10 -1.46 -33.92
N ILE A 253 -6.31 -0.20 -34.34
CA ILE A 253 -7.66 0.39 -34.48
C ILE A 253 -8.03 0.53 -35.96
N ASP A 254 -9.31 0.36 -36.26
CA ASP A 254 -9.87 0.84 -37.54
C ASP A 254 -10.03 2.37 -37.47
N ARG A 255 -9.11 3.08 -38.13
CA ARG A 255 -9.08 4.56 -38.14
C ARG A 255 -10.29 5.18 -38.84
N GLU A 256 -10.85 4.53 -39.86
CA GLU A 256 -12.02 5.06 -40.56
C GLU A 256 -13.25 4.99 -39.65
N ALA A 257 -13.46 3.84 -39.00
CA ALA A 257 -14.54 3.66 -38.04
C ALA A 257 -14.40 4.59 -36.82
N PHE A 258 -13.19 4.80 -36.29
CA PHE A 258 -12.95 5.79 -35.23
C PHE A 258 -13.21 7.22 -35.70
N THR A 259 -12.86 7.58 -36.93
CA THR A 259 -13.14 8.92 -37.50
C THR A 259 -14.63 9.14 -37.65
N ARG A 260 -15.37 8.14 -38.15
CA ARG A 260 -16.84 8.17 -38.22
C ARG A 260 -17.45 8.34 -36.82
N ALA A 261 -17.02 7.53 -35.85
CA ALA A 261 -17.50 7.63 -34.47
C ALA A 261 -17.21 9.00 -33.86
N GLU A 262 -16.05 9.59 -34.14
CA GLU A 262 -15.70 10.93 -33.67
C GLU A 262 -16.67 12.00 -34.19
N GLY A 263 -16.97 12.00 -35.49
CA GLY A 263 -17.94 12.90 -36.10
C GLY A 263 -19.33 12.75 -35.49
N GLU A 264 -19.82 11.51 -35.39
CA GLU A 264 -21.14 11.25 -34.82
C GLU A 264 -21.25 11.66 -33.35
N LEU A 265 -20.19 11.52 -32.55
CA LEU A 265 -20.17 11.97 -31.16
C LEU A 265 -20.18 13.50 -31.03
N ARG A 266 -19.50 14.22 -31.94
CA ARG A 266 -19.56 15.70 -31.96
C ARG A 266 -20.96 16.18 -32.30
N ASP A 267 -21.58 15.63 -33.34
CA ASP A 267 -22.96 15.94 -33.72
C ASP A 267 -23.93 15.68 -32.56
N MET A 268 -23.69 14.62 -31.77
CA MET A 268 -24.50 14.33 -30.60
C MET A 268 -24.35 15.37 -29.49
N LEU A 269 -23.16 15.93 -29.30
CA LEU A 269 -22.88 16.94 -28.28
C LEU A 269 -23.43 18.31 -28.66
N GLU A 270 -23.58 18.59 -29.95
CA GLU A 270 -24.20 19.81 -30.45
C GLU A 270 -25.74 19.78 -30.38
N ASP A 271 -26.35 18.59 -30.36
CA ASP A 271 -27.80 18.42 -30.26
C ASP A 271 -28.28 18.52 -28.79
N PRO A 272 -28.99 19.59 -28.40
CA PRO A 272 -29.47 19.77 -27.02
C PRO A 272 -30.53 18.74 -26.60
N VAL A 273 -31.21 18.10 -27.55
CA VAL A 273 -32.20 17.03 -27.26
C VAL A 273 -31.51 15.80 -26.67
N LEU A 274 -30.20 15.65 -26.90
CA LEU A 274 -29.40 14.53 -26.41
C LEU A 274 -28.67 14.82 -25.09
N ALA A 275 -29.04 15.90 -24.39
CA ALA A 275 -28.39 16.33 -23.15
C ALA A 275 -28.24 15.18 -22.12
N GLU A 276 -29.18 14.23 -22.08
CA GLU A 276 -29.12 13.06 -21.17
C GLU A 276 -27.86 12.19 -21.38
N VAL A 277 -27.38 12.07 -22.63
CA VAL A 277 -26.23 11.23 -22.97
C VAL A 277 -24.95 12.03 -23.19
N HIS A 278 -25.01 13.37 -23.17
CA HIS A 278 -23.82 14.21 -23.37
C HIS A 278 -22.64 13.81 -22.46
N PRO A 279 -22.81 13.54 -21.14
CA PRO A 279 -21.69 13.11 -20.31
C PRO A 279 -21.05 11.79 -20.79
N ALA A 280 -21.86 10.82 -21.22
CA ALA A 280 -21.37 9.54 -21.72
C ALA A 280 -20.72 9.67 -23.11
N ALA A 281 -21.29 10.52 -23.97
CA ALA A 281 -20.75 10.84 -25.28
C ALA A 281 -19.40 11.56 -25.18
N ARG A 282 -19.22 12.52 -24.26
CA ARG A 282 -17.91 13.17 -24.01
C ARG A 282 -16.85 12.16 -23.58
N ARG A 283 -17.18 11.23 -22.67
CA ARG A 283 -16.25 10.17 -22.26
C ARG A 283 -15.85 9.25 -23.41
N LEU A 284 -16.83 8.82 -24.23
CA LEU A 284 -16.54 7.99 -25.40
C LEU A 284 -15.74 8.76 -26.46
N LEU A 285 -16.00 10.05 -26.65
CA LEU A 285 -15.23 10.92 -27.54
C LEU A 285 -13.80 11.06 -27.05
N GLY A 286 -13.59 11.22 -25.74
CA GLY A 286 -12.27 11.19 -25.12
C GLY A 286 -11.53 9.88 -25.40
N PHE A 287 -12.20 8.74 -25.23
CA PHE A 287 -11.65 7.41 -25.55
C PHE A 287 -11.27 7.25 -27.03
N VAL A 288 -12.11 7.76 -27.95
CA VAL A 288 -11.85 7.77 -29.39
C VAL A 288 -10.66 8.65 -29.72
N ALA A 289 -10.65 9.90 -29.25
CA ALA A 289 -9.57 10.86 -29.48
C ALA A 289 -8.23 10.36 -28.92
N PHE A 290 -8.25 9.72 -27.76
CA PHE A 290 -7.08 9.12 -27.12
C PHE A 290 -6.35 8.11 -28.01
N ARG A 291 -7.10 7.34 -28.82
CA ARG A 291 -6.53 6.33 -29.76
C ARG A 291 -6.29 6.90 -31.16
N LEU A 292 -7.19 7.76 -31.64
CA LEU A 292 -7.15 8.29 -33.00
C LEU A 292 -6.11 9.41 -33.17
N ARG A 293 -6.01 10.30 -32.17
CA ARG A 293 -5.21 11.54 -32.16
C ARG A 293 -4.55 11.76 -30.78
N PRO A 294 -3.67 10.86 -30.31
CA PRO A 294 -3.14 10.89 -28.96
C PRO A 294 -2.40 12.20 -28.61
N VAL A 295 -1.61 12.78 -29.53
CA VAL A 295 -0.87 14.02 -29.27
C VAL A 295 -1.81 15.22 -29.03
N GLU A 296 -2.87 15.33 -29.83
CA GLU A 296 -3.86 16.40 -29.69
C GLU A 296 -4.69 16.21 -28.41
N ARG A 297 -5.15 14.98 -28.15
CA ARG A 297 -5.87 14.66 -26.91
C ARG A 297 -5.02 14.96 -25.67
N PHE A 298 -3.72 14.68 -25.71
CA PHE A 298 -2.81 14.99 -24.61
C PHE A 298 -2.76 16.50 -24.31
N ALA A 299 -2.64 17.34 -25.35
CA ALA A 299 -2.66 18.79 -25.20
C ALA A 299 -4.00 19.31 -24.65
N ASP A 300 -5.12 18.72 -25.09
CA ASP A 300 -6.45 19.05 -24.58
C ASP A 300 -6.63 18.66 -23.11
N LEU A 301 -6.15 17.48 -22.71
CA LEU A 301 -6.16 17.01 -21.34
C LEU A 301 -5.36 17.93 -20.41
N SER A 302 -4.13 18.29 -20.80
CA SER A 302 -3.31 19.21 -20.01
C SER A 302 -3.97 20.59 -19.84
N ARG A 303 -4.60 21.11 -20.90
CA ARG A 303 -5.33 22.38 -20.82
C ARG A 303 -6.51 22.27 -19.85
N SER A 304 -7.33 21.22 -20.01
CA SER A 304 -8.53 21.00 -19.20
C SER A 304 -8.17 20.82 -17.72
N LEU A 305 -7.12 20.06 -17.42
CA LEU A 305 -6.62 19.83 -16.06
C LEU A 305 -6.05 21.08 -15.39
N ARG A 306 -5.72 22.14 -16.13
CA ARG A 306 -5.28 23.44 -15.57
C ARG A 306 -6.42 24.45 -15.41
N THR A 307 -7.61 24.14 -15.90
CA THR A 307 -8.82 24.96 -15.81
C THR A 307 -9.92 24.27 -15.02
N ASN A 308 -10.98 25.00 -14.63
CA ASN A 308 -12.10 24.37 -13.94
C ASN A 308 -12.95 23.56 -14.92
N ASP A 309 -13.01 22.24 -14.73
CA ASP A 309 -13.78 21.33 -15.60
C ASP A 309 -14.53 20.25 -14.79
N PRO A 310 -15.86 20.13 -14.92
CA PRO A 310 -16.63 19.02 -14.37
C PRO A 310 -16.13 17.62 -14.79
N GLY A 311 -15.40 17.51 -15.91
CA GLY A 311 -14.76 16.30 -16.43
C GLY A 311 -13.44 15.89 -15.75
N PHE A 312 -12.94 16.69 -14.80
CA PHE A 312 -11.59 16.59 -14.22
C PHE A 312 -11.16 15.17 -13.82
N GLY A 313 -12.03 14.38 -13.20
CA GLY A 313 -11.68 13.02 -12.77
C GLY A 313 -11.26 12.10 -13.92
N GLN A 314 -12.01 12.11 -15.03
CA GLN A 314 -11.68 11.28 -16.21
C GLN A 314 -10.43 11.80 -16.90
N ASP A 315 -10.33 13.12 -17.07
CA ASP A 315 -9.17 13.72 -17.72
C ASP A 315 -7.88 13.50 -16.91
N LEU A 316 -7.98 13.47 -15.58
CA LEU A 316 -6.86 13.14 -14.68
C LEU A 316 -6.39 11.70 -14.89
N TRP A 317 -7.32 10.77 -15.07
CA TRP A 317 -7.01 9.38 -15.39
C TRP A 317 -6.31 9.30 -16.73
N ASP A 318 -6.95 9.81 -17.79
CA ASP A 318 -6.44 9.72 -19.15
C ASP A 318 -5.04 10.34 -19.25
N PHE A 319 -4.84 11.53 -18.68
CA PHE A 319 -3.54 12.22 -18.70
C PHE A 319 -2.45 11.42 -17.98
N ALA A 320 -2.75 10.87 -16.79
CA ALA A 320 -1.79 10.05 -16.07
C ALA A 320 -1.39 8.80 -16.88
N LEU A 321 -2.36 8.13 -17.51
CA LEU A 321 -2.13 6.95 -18.35
C LEU A 321 -1.29 7.26 -19.60
N MET A 322 -1.53 8.40 -20.26
CA MET A 322 -0.70 8.82 -21.40
C MET A 322 0.74 9.09 -20.97
N LEU A 323 0.92 9.72 -19.81
CA LEU A 323 2.24 10.03 -19.29
C LEU A 323 2.99 8.76 -18.82
N ASP A 324 2.28 7.75 -18.29
CA ASP A 324 2.78 6.39 -17.97
C ASP A 324 3.40 5.73 -19.20
N SER A 325 2.74 5.82 -20.33
CA SER A 325 3.22 5.32 -21.62
C SER A 325 4.49 6.00 -22.14
N VAL A 326 4.64 7.31 -21.90
CA VAL A 326 5.82 8.11 -22.33
C VAL A 326 7.08 7.71 -21.56
N THR A 327 6.96 7.33 -20.29
CA THR A 327 8.11 7.00 -19.44
C THR A 327 8.44 5.52 -19.37
N GLY A 328 7.79 4.68 -20.17
CA GLY A 328 8.13 3.26 -20.34
C GLY A 328 7.58 2.33 -19.27
N ALA A 329 6.37 2.59 -18.73
CA ALA A 329 5.67 1.58 -17.95
C ALA A 329 5.21 0.41 -18.85
N ASP A 330 5.40 -0.83 -18.40
CA ASP A 330 5.22 -2.06 -19.20
C ASP A 330 3.76 -2.34 -19.62
N ASP A 331 2.77 -1.67 -18.99
CA ASP A 331 1.33 -1.94 -19.17
C ASP A 331 0.61 -0.92 -20.07
N ALA A 332 1.33 -0.09 -20.82
CA ALA A 332 0.72 0.90 -21.72
C ALA A 332 -0.04 0.22 -22.87
N PRO A 333 -1.31 0.62 -23.17
CA PRO A 333 -2.01 0.12 -24.34
C PRO A 333 -1.17 0.28 -25.63
N THR A 334 -1.03 -0.78 -26.41
CA THR A 334 -0.16 -0.84 -27.62
C THR A 334 -0.44 0.29 -28.62
N ALA A 335 -1.69 0.77 -28.71
CA ALA A 335 -2.07 1.92 -29.54
C ALA A 335 -1.34 3.23 -29.18
N ILE A 336 -0.91 3.40 -27.92
CA ILE A 336 -0.13 4.56 -27.45
C ILE A 336 1.36 4.34 -27.70
N ALA A 337 1.83 3.10 -27.64
CA ALA A 337 3.24 2.75 -27.82
C ALA A 337 3.76 3.20 -29.20
N SER A 338 2.93 3.11 -30.24
CA SER A 338 3.27 3.60 -31.60
C SER A 338 3.42 5.13 -31.70
N SER A 339 2.86 5.88 -30.75
CA SER A 339 2.93 7.34 -30.67
C SER A 339 3.85 7.84 -29.56
N ARG A 340 4.65 6.96 -28.95
CA ARG A 340 5.47 7.27 -27.76
C ARG A 340 6.40 8.45 -27.99
N ASP A 341 7.14 8.48 -29.10
CA ASP A 341 8.11 9.54 -29.37
C ASP A 341 7.45 10.90 -29.61
N ALA A 342 6.32 10.91 -30.34
CA ALA A 342 5.54 12.12 -30.57
C ALA A 342 4.91 12.65 -29.27
N LEU A 343 4.41 11.76 -28.41
CA LEU A 343 3.90 12.11 -27.09
C LEU A 343 5.00 12.60 -26.16
N ALA A 344 6.20 12.01 -26.21
CA ALA A 344 7.35 12.47 -25.44
C ALA A 344 7.76 13.90 -25.85
N ALA A 345 7.78 14.18 -27.16
CA ALA A 345 8.04 15.51 -27.69
C ALA A 345 6.96 16.53 -27.29
N ALA A 346 5.68 16.13 -27.32
CA ALA A 346 4.57 16.97 -26.87
C ALA A 346 4.64 17.26 -25.35
N ALA A 347 4.89 16.23 -24.53
CA ALA A 347 5.02 16.35 -23.09
C ALA A 347 6.19 17.26 -22.67
N ALA A 348 7.29 17.27 -23.42
CA ALA A 348 8.43 18.16 -23.16
C ALA A 348 8.11 19.66 -23.38
N ASN A 349 7.08 19.96 -24.17
CA ASN A 349 6.64 21.33 -24.49
C ASN A 349 5.37 21.75 -23.73
N ASP A 350 4.69 20.81 -23.08
CA ASP A 350 3.50 21.06 -22.28
C ASP A 350 3.87 21.46 -20.83
N GLU A 351 3.23 22.49 -20.29
CA GLU A 351 3.62 23.05 -18.99
C GLU A 351 3.41 22.08 -17.81
N LEU A 352 2.25 21.43 -17.75
CA LEU A 352 1.89 20.51 -16.68
C LEU A 352 2.74 19.24 -16.76
N ALA A 353 2.83 18.66 -17.96
CA ALA A 353 3.61 17.46 -18.20
C ALA A 353 5.10 17.68 -17.95
N ASP A 354 5.65 18.80 -18.42
CA ASP A 354 7.05 19.16 -18.20
C ASP A 354 7.35 19.29 -16.71
N TRP A 355 6.47 19.94 -15.95
CA TRP A 355 6.63 20.02 -14.50
C TRP A 355 6.58 18.64 -13.83
N VAL A 356 5.58 17.81 -14.14
CA VAL A 356 5.47 16.46 -13.56
C VAL A 356 6.71 15.62 -13.88
N ILE A 357 7.13 15.56 -15.15
CA ILE A 357 8.31 14.79 -15.57
C ILE A 357 9.57 15.34 -14.90
N THR A 358 9.77 16.66 -14.90
CA THR A 358 10.95 17.29 -14.32
C THR A 358 11.02 17.05 -12.82
N TYR A 359 9.90 17.22 -12.12
CA TYR A 359 9.82 16.97 -10.68
C TYR A 359 10.12 15.51 -10.34
N GLN A 360 9.51 14.57 -11.08
CA GLN A 360 9.73 13.14 -10.91
C GLN A 360 11.19 12.73 -11.20
N ARG A 361 11.89 13.38 -12.13
CA ARG A 361 13.30 13.09 -12.45
C ARG A 361 14.28 13.60 -11.40
N GLY A 362 13.85 14.46 -10.47
CA GLY A 362 14.68 14.94 -9.36
C GLY A 362 16.00 15.58 -9.84
N ALA A 363 17.12 15.19 -9.22
CA ALA A 363 18.45 15.74 -9.49
C ALA A 363 18.83 15.70 -10.99
N ALA A 364 18.41 14.66 -11.73
CA ALA A 364 18.71 14.52 -13.16
C ALA A 364 18.10 15.62 -14.03
N ALA A 365 17.09 16.35 -13.54
CA ALA A 365 16.44 17.45 -14.24
C ALA A 365 16.63 18.81 -13.52
N GLY A 366 17.60 18.94 -12.61
CA GLY A 366 17.80 20.13 -11.79
C GLY A 366 18.03 21.42 -12.56
N THR A 367 18.89 21.40 -13.59
CA THR A 367 19.14 22.56 -14.46
C THR A 367 17.85 23.03 -15.14
N ARG A 368 17.03 22.09 -15.63
CA ARG A 368 15.76 22.42 -16.28
C ARG A 368 14.79 23.05 -15.28
N ALA A 369 14.65 22.48 -14.09
CA ALA A 369 13.80 23.01 -13.04
C ALA A 369 14.21 24.44 -12.64
N TYR A 370 15.51 24.68 -12.43
CA TYR A 370 16.03 26.02 -12.12
C TYR A 370 15.78 27.03 -13.23
N LEU A 371 16.04 26.69 -14.50
CA LEU A 371 15.82 27.61 -15.62
C LEU A 371 14.33 27.95 -15.80
N ARG A 372 13.44 26.96 -15.67
CA ARG A 372 11.98 27.19 -15.69
C ARG A 372 11.54 28.10 -14.55
N TRP A 373 12.04 27.87 -13.34
CA TRP A 373 11.75 28.76 -12.21
C TRP A 373 12.29 30.17 -12.43
N LYS A 374 13.51 30.32 -12.94
CA LYS A 374 14.13 31.63 -13.18
C LYS A 374 13.35 32.45 -14.20
N GLY A 375 12.86 31.81 -15.28
CA GLY A 375 12.08 32.48 -16.32
C GLY A 375 10.65 32.81 -15.92
N THR A 376 10.01 31.97 -15.11
CA THR A 376 8.57 32.11 -14.78
C THR A 376 8.31 32.69 -13.39
N ARG A 377 9.28 32.55 -12.47
CA ARG A 377 9.14 32.72 -11.02
C ARG A 377 7.97 31.96 -10.40
N ALA A 378 7.43 30.95 -11.09
CA ALA A 378 6.26 30.20 -10.65
C ALA A 378 6.61 29.22 -9.52
N LEU A 379 5.72 29.12 -8.54
CA LEU A 379 5.91 28.32 -7.33
C LEU A 379 6.10 26.81 -7.58
N PRO A 380 5.38 26.15 -8.52
CA PRO A 380 5.65 24.75 -8.84
C PRO A 380 7.11 24.52 -9.27
N TRP A 381 7.65 25.41 -10.09
CA TRP A 381 9.03 25.31 -10.57
C TRP A 381 10.06 25.60 -9.46
N LEU A 382 9.74 26.48 -8.50
CA LEU A 382 10.56 26.65 -7.29
C LEU A 382 10.64 25.35 -6.49
N VAL A 383 9.50 24.68 -6.27
CA VAL A 383 9.44 23.38 -5.59
C VAL A 383 10.31 22.35 -6.31
N ALA A 384 10.20 22.25 -7.63
CA ALA A 384 11.00 21.31 -8.40
C ALA A 384 12.51 21.63 -8.37
N ALA A 385 12.87 22.92 -8.46
CA ALA A 385 14.27 23.34 -8.40
C ALA A 385 14.88 23.07 -7.02
N LEU A 386 14.14 23.32 -5.93
CA LEU A 386 14.57 23.00 -4.56
C LEU A 386 14.71 21.50 -4.31
N ALA A 387 13.80 20.69 -4.87
CA ALA A 387 13.88 19.24 -4.76
C ALA A 387 15.14 18.70 -5.44
N ALA A 388 15.47 19.21 -6.62
CA ALA A 388 16.62 18.77 -7.41
C ALA A 388 17.96 19.42 -7.02
N ALA A 389 17.93 20.52 -6.26
CA ALA A 389 19.13 21.29 -5.91
C ALA A 389 20.13 20.48 -5.08
N GLN A 390 21.41 20.69 -5.39
CA GLN A 390 22.55 20.17 -4.65
C GLN A 390 23.02 21.18 -3.59
N PRO A 391 23.54 20.76 -2.43
CA PRO A 391 23.89 21.68 -1.35
C PRO A 391 24.92 22.76 -1.75
N ASN A 392 25.86 22.41 -2.63
CA ASN A 392 26.90 23.31 -3.13
C ASN A 392 26.70 23.68 -4.61
N GLY A 393 25.47 23.55 -5.12
CA GLY A 393 25.10 24.02 -6.46
C GLY A 393 25.23 25.54 -6.59
N ARG A 394 25.56 26.02 -7.80
CA ARG A 394 25.74 27.46 -8.09
C ARG A 394 24.44 28.24 -7.86
N GLU A 395 23.32 27.61 -8.15
CA GLU A 395 21.95 28.09 -8.07
C GLU A 395 21.35 28.03 -6.65
N THR A 396 21.96 27.26 -5.75
CA THR A 396 21.41 26.97 -4.41
C THR A 396 21.21 28.21 -3.54
N PRO A 397 22.13 29.19 -3.48
CA PRO A 397 21.90 30.41 -2.71
C PRO A 397 20.63 31.16 -3.15
N GLU A 398 20.44 31.35 -4.46
CA GLU A 398 19.25 32.04 -5.00
C GLU A 398 17.96 31.27 -4.69
N LEU A 399 18.01 29.94 -4.77
CA LEU A 399 16.87 29.08 -4.44
C LEU A 399 16.52 29.13 -2.94
N LEU A 400 17.51 29.20 -2.05
CA LEU A 400 17.30 29.31 -0.60
C LEU A 400 16.70 30.67 -0.21
N GLU A 401 17.11 31.75 -0.85
CA GLU A 401 16.52 33.09 -0.69
C GLU A 401 15.06 33.09 -1.14
N ALA A 402 14.79 32.55 -2.33
CA ALA A 402 13.43 32.42 -2.84
C ALA A 402 12.53 31.55 -1.95
N ALA A 403 13.06 30.43 -1.44
CA ALA A 403 12.37 29.56 -0.50
C ALA A 403 11.97 30.31 0.79
N ALA A 404 12.79 31.26 1.24
CA ALA A 404 12.53 32.03 2.45
C ALA A 404 11.36 33.01 2.31
N LEU A 405 11.02 33.40 1.07
CA LEU A 405 9.92 34.32 0.76
C LEU A 405 8.56 33.62 0.65
N VAL A 406 8.51 32.28 0.67
CA VAL A 406 7.25 31.53 0.58
C VAL A 406 6.45 31.71 1.88
N PRO A 407 5.22 32.27 1.83
CA PRO A 407 4.45 32.56 3.05
C PRO A 407 4.03 31.31 3.82
N PRO A 408 3.90 31.37 5.16
CA PRO A 408 3.38 30.27 5.97
C PRO A 408 1.96 29.82 5.63
N MET A 409 1.16 30.55 4.85
CA MET A 409 -0.15 30.07 4.40
C MET A 409 -0.12 29.43 3.01
N SER A 410 1.02 29.46 2.33
CA SER A 410 1.17 28.81 1.03
C SER A 410 1.01 27.29 1.14
N PRO A 411 0.31 26.63 0.19
CA PRO A 411 0.27 25.18 0.12
C PRO A 411 1.67 24.56 -0.11
N ALA A 412 2.61 25.31 -0.69
CA ALA A 412 3.99 24.86 -0.90
C ALA A 412 4.86 24.90 0.36
N PHE A 413 4.43 25.58 1.42
CA PHE A 413 5.33 25.95 2.52
C PHE A 413 5.97 24.74 3.21
N ALA A 414 5.23 23.64 3.41
CA ALA A 414 5.78 22.44 4.01
C ALA A 414 6.86 21.79 3.12
N THR A 415 6.57 21.61 1.81
CA THR A 415 7.53 21.09 0.82
C THR A 415 8.77 21.96 0.69
N VAL A 416 8.59 23.28 0.57
CA VAL A 416 9.69 24.25 0.47
C VAL A 416 10.53 24.25 1.74
N SER A 417 9.90 24.21 2.92
CA SER A 417 10.62 24.16 4.20
C SER A 417 11.42 22.88 4.36
N SER A 418 10.87 21.73 3.97
CA SER A 418 11.57 20.45 3.97
C SER A 418 12.84 20.50 3.11
N HIS A 419 12.73 20.94 1.84
CA HIS A 419 13.90 21.01 0.96
C HIS A 419 14.89 22.11 1.37
N ARG A 420 14.41 23.25 1.88
CA ARG A 420 15.27 24.31 2.42
C ARG A 420 16.06 23.81 3.62
N ALA A 421 15.42 23.13 4.57
CA ALA A 421 16.09 22.55 5.73
C ALA A 421 17.11 21.48 5.32
N ARG A 422 16.78 20.59 4.37
CA ARG A 422 17.72 19.62 3.78
C ARG A 422 18.98 20.30 3.24
N LEU A 423 18.82 21.31 2.39
CA LEU A 423 19.93 22.04 1.78
C LEU A 423 20.77 22.79 2.81
N MET A 424 20.14 23.50 3.74
CA MET A 424 20.83 24.20 4.83
C MET A 424 21.61 23.21 5.72
N SER A 425 21.01 22.08 6.09
CA SER A 425 21.67 21.02 6.86
C SER A 425 22.92 20.51 6.16
N GLN A 426 22.81 20.18 4.86
CA GLN A 426 23.92 19.66 4.06
C GLN A 426 25.03 20.69 3.81
N ARG A 427 24.74 21.98 4.00
CA ARG A 427 25.71 23.10 3.96
C ARG A 427 26.32 23.44 5.32
N GLY A 428 26.00 22.68 6.37
CA GLY A 428 26.47 22.94 7.73
C GLY A 428 25.70 24.02 8.50
N GLU A 429 24.58 24.51 7.95
CA GLU A 429 23.73 25.55 8.55
C GLU A 429 22.65 24.95 9.48
N ALA A 430 23.03 23.97 10.32
CA ALA A 430 22.11 23.18 11.14
C ALA A 430 21.17 24.02 12.05
N PRO A 431 21.63 25.10 12.74
CA PRO A 431 20.72 25.92 13.55
C PRO A 431 19.64 26.62 12.70
N GLY A 432 19.97 27.04 11.48
CA GLY A 432 19.02 27.65 10.56
C GLY A 432 18.03 26.62 10.02
N ALA A 433 18.52 25.45 9.61
CA ALA A 433 17.68 24.33 9.18
C ALA A 433 16.66 23.93 10.26
N ARG A 434 17.08 23.86 11.53
CA ARG A 434 16.19 23.53 12.65
C ARG A 434 15.07 24.55 12.83
N ARG A 435 15.37 25.85 12.76
CA ARG A 435 14.34 26.90 12.82
C ARG A 435 13.30 26.79 11.69
N VAL A 436 13.75 26.43 10.48
CA VAL A 436 12.85 26.19 9.34
C VAL A 436 11.92 25.00 9.62
N LEU A 437 12.46 23.89 10.17
CA LEU A 437 11.67 22.72 10.53
C LEU A 437 10.68 23.00 11.66
N ASP A 438 11.09 23.75 12.69
CA ASP A 438 10.21 24.13 13.80
C ASP A 438 9.02 24.95 13.32
N ALA A 439 9.24 25.91 12.41
CA ALA A 439 8.16 26.68 11.80
C ALA A 439 7.22 25.82 10.94
N ALA A 440 7.74 24.82 10.22
CA ALA A 440 6.94 23.90 9.42
C ALA A 440 6.13 22.90 10.29
N LEU A 441 6.72 22.40 11.38
CA LEU A 441 6.06 21.48 12.32
C LEU A 441 4.99 22.16 13.18
N ALA A 442 5.07 23.49 13.37
CA ALA A 442 4.08 24.29 14.06
C ALA A 442 2.79 24.54 13.24
N ARG A 443 2.76 24.14 11.97
CA ARG A 443 1.57 24.32 11.13
C ARG A 443 0.37 23.50 11.64
N PRO A 444 -0.83 24.09 11.65
CA PRO A 444 -2.05 23.32 11.87
C PRO A 444 -2.31 22.39 10.68
N ALA A 445 -3.02 21.28 10.93
CA ALA A 445 -3.48 20.34 9.91
C ALA A 445 -2.38 19.80 8.96
N LEU A 446 -1.15 19.64 9.47
CA LEU A 446 -0.09 18.96 8.73
C LEU A 446 -0.42 17.45 8.67
N PRO A 447 -0.46 16.82 7.47
CA PRO A 447 -0.63 15.38 7.35
C PRO A 447 0.42 14.61 8.16
N VAL A 448 0.08 13.44 8.68
CA VAL A 448 0.94 12.65 9.56
C VAL A 448 2.25 12.26 8.87
N GLY A 449 2.20 11.79 7.62
CA GLY A 449 3.38 11.48 6.82
C GLY A 449 4.25 12.71 6.58
N SER A 450 3.64 13.87 6.35
CA SER A 450 4.38 15.12 6.22
C SER A 450 5.05 15.55 7.53
N ARG A 451 4.39 15.34 8.68
CA ARG A 451 4.98 15.53 10.01
C ARG A 451 6.17 14.59 10.21
N ASN A 452 6.04 13.33 9.82
CA ASN A 452 7.10 12.34 9.96
C ASN A 452 8.34 12.68 9.12
N VAL A 453 8.17 13.17 7.88
CA VAL A 453 9.29 13.66 7.05
C VAL A 453 10.04 14.80 7.74
N LEU A 454 9.32 15.79 8.30
CA LEU A 454 9.94 16.92 8.98
C LEU A 454 10.59 16.52 10.31
N LEU A 455 9.96 15.60 11.06
CA LEU A 455 10.53 15.04 12.29
C LEU A 455 11.81 14.27 11.98
N ALA A 456 11.85 13.44 10.94
CA ALA A 456 13.06 12.73 10.51
C ALA A 456 14.22 13.69 10.21
N GLN A 457 13.95 14.78 9.48
CA GLN A 457 14.95 15.82 9.24
C GLN A 457 15.41 16.51 10.53
N ARG A 458 14.50 16.73 11.49
CA ARG A 458 14.83 17.36 12.77
C ARG A 458 15.61 16.42 13.70
N THR A 459 15.27 15.13 13.71
CA THR A 459 16.01 14.05 14.38
C THR A 459 17.44 14.00 13.87
N ALA A 460 17.66 14.11 12.55
CA ALA A 460 19.00 14.11 11.97
C ALA A 460 19.89 15.27 12.46
N LEU A 461 19.25 16.40 12.80
CA LEU A 461 19.86 17.63 13.31
C LEU A 461 19.93 17.70 14.85
N ALA A 462 19.55 16.63 15.56
CA ALA A 462 19.57 16.62 17.01
C ALA A 462 21.02 16.75 17.55
N HIS A 463 21.25 17.80 18.34
CA HIS A 463 22.55 18.11 18.95
C HIS A 463 22.56 17.90 20.47
N THR A 464 21.44 17.47 21.05
CA THR A 464 21.35 17.03 22.44
C THR A 464 20.59 15.73 22.53
N TRP A 465 20.87 14.97 23.58
CA TRP A 465 20.15 13.74 23.89
C TRP A 465 18.64 13.98 24.06
N THR A 466 18.27 15.02 24.80
CA THR A 466 16.86 15.40 25.03
C THR A 466 16.13 15.75 23.72
N ALA A 467 16.79 16.52 22.84
CA ALA A 467 16.20 16.88 21.54
C ALA A 467 16.01 15.66 20.65
N LEU A 468 16.97 14.72 20.66
CA LEU A 468 16.85 13.48 19.92
C LEU A 468 15.63 12.68 20.42
N LEU A 469 15.55 12.43 21.73
CA LEU A 469 14.45 11.64 22.32
C LEU A 469 13.06 12.22 22.06
N ALA A 470 12.94 13.55 21.98
CA ALA A 470 11.66 14.20 21.70
C ALA A 470 11.16 13.98 20.25
N ASP A 471 12.05 13.69 19.31
CA ASP A 471 11.72 13.57 17.87
C ASP A 471 11.67 12.12 17.37
N LEU A 472 12.15 11.16 18.17
CA LEU A 472 12.20 9.73 17.82
C LEU A 472 10.81 9.06 17.75
N PRO A 473 9.89 9.26 18.73
CA PRO A 473 8.56 8.68 18.65
C PRO A 473 7.75 9.35 17.54
N ARG A 474 7.21 8.54 16.63
CA ARG A 474 6.37 9.00 15.52
C ARG A 474 5.10 8.17 15.47
N ALA A 475 3.98 8.82 15.15
CA ALA A 475 2.75 8.11 14.83
C ALA A 475 2.84 7.60 13.38
N PRO A 476 2.45 6.34 13.10
CA PRO A 476 2.37 5.88 11.73
C PRO A 476 1.29 6.67 10.95
N ALA A 477 1.56 6.98 9.69
CA ALA A 477 0.56 7.55 8.78
C ALA A 477 -0.50 6.50 8.45
N GLU A 478 -0.08 5.23 8.28
CA GLU A 478 -0.99 4.11 8.10
C GLU A 478 -0.40 2.81 8.67
N VAL A 479 -1.27 1.81 8.85
CA VAL A 479 -0.86 0.42 9.07
C VAL A 479 -1.53 -0.44 7.99
N ILE A 480 -0.72 -1.03 7.12
CA ILE A 480 -1.20 -1.74 5.92
C ILE A 480 -0.73 -3.19 5.91
N TYR A 481 -1.40 -3.98 5.06
CA TYR A 481 -1.05 -5.35 4.70
C TYR A 481 -0.57 -5.34 3.25
N GLY A 482 0.60 -5.93 2.96
CA GLY A 482 1.12 -5.98 1.59
C GLY A 482 1.77 -4.66 1.13
N PRO A 483 2.09 -4.49 -0.16
CA PRO A 483 2.85 -3.33 -0.64
C PRO A 483 2.12 -2.00 -0.39
N ASP A 484 2.86 -0.88 -0.27
CA ASP A 484 2.31 0.49 -0.15
C ASP A 484 1.64 0.93 -1.47
N VAL A 485 0.49 0.32 -1.76
CA VAL A 485 -0.45 0.70 -2.83
C VAL A 485 -1.64 1.39 -2.19
N LEU A 486 -2.21 2.36 -2.90
CA LEU A 486 -3.43 3.02 -2.42
C LEU A 486 -4.53 1.96 -2.31
N VAL A 487 -4.84 1.54 -1.09
CA VAL A 487 -6.05 0.81 -0.74
C VAL A 487 -6.73 1.72 0.26
N GLU A 488 -7.79 2.43 -0.14
CA GLU A 488 -8.65 3.05 0.88
C GLU A 488 -9.01 1.94 1.88
N PRO A 489 -9.03 2.23 3.20
CA PRO A 489 -9.30 1.23 4.23
C PRO A 489 -10.69 0.63 4.00
N THR A 490 -10.73 -0.37 3.14
CA THR A 490 -11.83 -1.29 3.01
C THR A 490 -11.83 -2.04 4.34
N PRO A 491 -13.00 -2.15 5.01
CA PRO A 491 -13.08 -3.05 6.15
C PRO A 491 -12.50 -4.39 5.69
N VAL A 492 -11.48 -4.88 6.40
CA VAL A 492 -10.62 -6.01 6.01
C VAL A 492 -11.50 -7.20 5.60
N THR A 493 -11.85 -7.26 4.33
CA THR A 493 -12.41 -8.40 3.65
C THR A 493 -11.39 -8.78 2.59
N THR A 494 -10.19 -9.11 3.05
CA THR A 494 -9.18 -9.76 2.21
C THR A 494 -9.80 -11.03 1.64
N PRO A 495 -9.78 -11.25 0.31
CA PRO A 495 -10.29 -12.48 -0.27
C PRO A 495 -9.62 -13.71 0.37
N GLY A 496 -10.43 -14.66 0.85
CA GLY A 496 -9.96 -15.91 1.46
C GLY A 496 -9.95 -15.94 2.99
N TRP A 497 -10.20 -14.81 3.67
CA TRP A 497 -10.39 -14.77 5.11
C TRP A 497 -11.84 -14.43 5.43
N GLU A 498 -12.50 -15.27 6.23
CA GLU A 498 -13.80 -14.90 6.82
C GLU A 498 -13.61 -13.60 7.62
N PRO A 499 -14.29 -12.50 7.25
CA PRO A 499 -14.22 -11.21 7.94
C PRO A 499 -14.58 -11.33 9.42
N ASP A 500 -15.34 -12.38 9.75
CA ASP A 500 -15.79 -12.75 11.09
C ASP A 500 -14.99 -13.88 11.76
N SER A 501 -13.79 -14.19 11.28
CA SER A 501 -12.91 -15.09 12.04
C SER A 501 -12.46 -14.41 13.35
N SER A 502 -12.36 -15.18 14.43
CA SER A 502 -11.84 -14.71 15.72
C SER A 502 -10.39 -14.18 15.59
N TYR A 503 -9.64 -14.70 14.63
CA TYR A 503 -8.28 -14.28 14.29
C TYR A 503 -8.23 -12.85 13.72
N VAL A 504 -9.07 -12.51 12.74
CA VAL A 504 -9.15 -11.17 12.15
C VAL A 504 -9.63 -10.15 13.18
N ARG A 505 -10.68 -10.48 13.98
CA ARG A 505 -11.18 -9.57 15.03
C ARG A 505 -10.14 -9.28 16.13
N GLN A 506 -9.39 -10.28 16.56
CA GLN A 506 -8.32 -10.09 17.57
C GLN A 506 -7.18 -9.24 17.01
N ARG A 507 -6.70 -9.51 15.79
CA ARG A 507 -5.66 -8.68 15.15
C ARG A 507 -6.13 -7.25 14.90
N GLU A 508 -7.33 -7.03 14.38
CA GLU A 508 -7.87 -5.69 14.14
C GLU A 508 -7.98 -4.86 15.41
N SER A 509 -8.35 -5.45 16.55
CA SER A 509 -8.38 -4.74 17.82
C SER A 509 -6.99 -4.25 18.25
N VAL A 510 -5.94 -5.04 18.01
CA VAL A 510 -4.54 -4.66 18.27
C VAL A 510 -4.08 -3.60 17.26
N LEU A 511 -4.41 -3.74 15.98
CA LEU A 511 -4.01 -2.78 14.96
C LEU A 511 -4.71 -1.42 15.15
N ARG A 512 -5.97 -1.38 15.57
CA ARG A 512 -6.66 -0.12 15.91
C ARG A 512 -5.94 0.67 17.00
N LEU A 513 -5.44 -0.01 18.02
CA LEU A 513 -4.64 0.61 19.08
C LEU A 513 -3.25 1.04 18.58
N ARG A 514 -2.66 0.29 17.64
CA ARG A 514 -1.32 0.55 17.11
C ARG A 514 -1.27 1.58 15.97
N ARG A 515 -2.38 1.83 15.27
CA ARG A 515 -2.51 2.80 14.15
C ARG A 515 -2.27 4.26 14.56
N ARG A 516 -2.32 4.58 15.86
CA ARG A 516 -2.09 5.93 16.39
C ARG A 516 -1.05 5.98 17.50
N ALA A 517 -0.53 4.82 17.91
CA ALA A 517 0.46 4.75 18.97
C ALA A 517 1.82 5.14 18.39
N GLU A 518 2.48 6.09 19.04
CA GLU A 518 3.84 6.46 18.67
C GLU A 518 4.79 5.28 18.87
N CYS A 519 5.65 5.05 17.89
CA CYS A 519 6.70 4.05 17.89
C CYS A 519 7.97 4.57 17.21
N LEU A 520 9.02 3.77 17.20
CA LEU A 520 10.26 4.10 16.50
C LEU A 520 10.09 3.74 15.03
N ASP A 521 10.37 4.70 14.16
CA ASP A 521 10.58 4.48 12.73
C ASP A 521 11.95 3.80 12.49
N GLU A 522 12.27 3.46 11.24
CA GLU A 522 13.51 2.77 10.86
C GLU A 522 14.77 3.47 11.36
N ASP A 523 14.85 4.80 11.20
CA ASP A 523 15.99 5.60 11.65
C ASP A 523 16.20 5.54 13.17
N GLY A 524 15.11 5.57 13.94
CA GLY A 524 15.16 5.45 15.40
C GLY A 524 15.58 4.06 15.86
N ALA A 525 15.01 3.00 15.28
CA ALA A 525 15.38 1.62 15.60
C ALA A 525 16.85 1.34 15.21
N GLU A 526 17.26 1.78 14.02
CA GLU A 526 18.64 1.66 13.54
C GLU A 526 19.63 2.38 14.46
N LEU A 527 19.28 3.59 14.90
CA LEU A 527 20.13 4.39 15.78
C LEU A 527 20.44 3.67 17.10
N PHE A 528 19.42 3.11 17.75
CA PHE A 528 19.62 2.31 18.96
C PHE A 528 20.44 1.05 18.67
N ASN A 529 20.08 0.31 17.62
CA ASN A 529 20.70 -0.98 17.31
C ASN A 529 22.19 -0.85 16.93
N ARG A 530 22.57 0.22 16.22
CA ARG A 530 23.89 0.37 15.57
C ARG A 530 24.79 1.46 16.15
N THR A 531 24.23 2.54 16.67
CA THR A 531 24.98 3.77 16.95
C THR A 531 25.09 4.08 18.43
N LEU A 532 24.03 3.84 19.20
CA LEU A 532 23.98 4.22 20.62
C LEU A 532 24.58 3.14 21.52
N PRO A 533 25.45 3.52 22.48
CA PRO A 533 25.95 2.58 23.48
C PRO A 533 24.85 2.19 24.45
N LEU A 534 24.99 1.03 25.10
CA LEU A 534 24.01 0.48 26.04
C LEU A 534 23.61 1.46 27.17
N ALA A 535 24.53 2.34 27.61
CA ALA A 535 24.22 3.39 28.59
C ALA A 535 23.11 4.34 28.11
N ARG A 536 23.10 4.70 26.82
CA ARG A 536 22.05 5.54 26.22
C ARG A 536 20.72 4.82 26.07
N TRP A 537 20.73 3.50 25.97
CA TRP A 537 19.49 2.72 26.08
C TRP A 537 18.91 2.81 27.49
N GLN A 538 19.74 2.76 28.53
CA GLN A 538 19.28 2.90 29.93
C GLN A 538 18.70 4.30 30.17
N ASP A 539 19.39 5.35 29.72
CA ASP A 539 18.91 6.73 29.79
C ASP A 539 17.54 6.87 29.11
N ALA A 540 17.36 6.29 27.92
CA ALA A 540 16.11 6.36 27.17
C ALA A 540 14.95 5.65 27.90
N VAL A 541 15.18 4.48 28.49
CA VAL A 541 14.16 3.76 29.28
C VAL A 541 13.66 4.61 30.45
N GLY A 542 14.52 5.43 31.05
CA GLY A 542 14.17 6.34 32.14
C GLY A 542 13.48 7.64 31.71
N ALA A 543 13.40 7.94 30.41
CA ALA A 543 12.95 9.24 29.92
C ALA A 543 11.43 9.26 29.68
N ASP A 544 10.70 10.07 30.45
CA ASP A 544 9.24 10.20 30.36
C ASP A 544 8.75 10.90 29.07
N VAL A 545 9.68 11.48 28.29
CA VAL A 545 9.38 12.00 26.94
C VAL A 545 9.07 10.88 25.95
N LEU A 546 9.52 9.64 26.22
CA LEU A 546 9.23 8.49 25.39
C LEU A 546 7.93 7.81 25.86
N PRO A 547 7.05 7.38 24.92
CA PRO A 547 5.89 6.58 25.28
C PRO A 547 6.28 5.28 25.99
N ASP A 548 5.46 4.84 26.96
CA ASP A 548 5.73 3.61 27.72
C ASP A 548 5.93 2.37 26.85
N ARG A 549 5.27 2.31 25.68
CA ARG A 549 5.48 1.24 24.71
C ARG A 549 6.91 1.22 24.16
N VAL A 550 7.46 2.40 23.84
CA VAL A 550 8.84 2.55 23.36
C VAL A 550 9.81 2.23 24.49
N ARG A 551 9.58 2.77 25.70
CA ARG A 551 10.40 2.49 26.90
C ARG A 551 10.43 1.00 27.23
N ARG A 552 9.28 0.31 27.13
CA ARG A 552 9.17 -1.14 27.34
C ARG A 552 9.97 -1.93 26.30
N ALA A 553 9.88 -1.57 25.01
CA ALA A 553 10.66 -2.22 23.96
C ALA A 553 12.18 -2.04 24.19
N LEU A 554 12.59 -0.82 24.53
CA LEU A 554 13.98 -0.50 24.91
C LEU A 554 14.45 -1.30 26.12
N ALA A 555 13.61 -1.45 27.15
CA ALA A 555 13.96 -2.20 28.35
C ALA A 555 14.12 -3.70 28.08
N LEU A 556 13.23 -4.30 27.28
CA LEU A 556 13.30 -5.72 26.91
C LEU A 556 14.56 -6.02 26.09
N ALA A 557 14.80 -5.22 25.05
CA ALA A 557 15.95 -5.40 24.17
C ALA A 557 17.27 -5.02 24.85
N GLY A 558 17.28 -3.93 25.62
CA GLY A 558 18.42 -3.48 26.41
C GLY A 558 18.84 -4.51 27.47
N TRP A 559 17.88 -5.13 28.17
CA TRP A 559 18.16 -6.20 29.12
C TRP A 559 18.85 -7.39 28.43
N MET A 560 18.32 -7.83 27.28
CA MET A 560 18.93 -8.95 26.54
C MET A 560 20.33 -8.57 26.01
N ARG A 561 20.54 -7.35 25.52
CA ARG A 561 21.87 -6.86 25.12
C ARG A 561 22.85 -6.87 26.30
N ALA A 562 22.44 -6.41 27.47
CA ALA A 562 23.27 -6.41 28.67
C ALA A 562 23.71 -7.83 29.05
N VAL A 563 22.78 -8.80 28.99
CA VAL A 563 23.08 -10.22 29.23
C VAL A 563 24.10 -10.75 28.22
N LEU A 564 23.95 -10.47 26.93
CA LEU A 564 24.88 -10.92 25.89
C LEU A 564 26.26 -10.25 26.01
N LEU A 565 26.31 -9.00 26.46
CA LEU A 565 27.52 -8.25 26.74
C LEU A 565 28.15 -8.60 28.10
N ALA A 566 27.55 -9.52 28.86
CA ALA A 566 27.97 -9.87 30.22
C ALA A 566 28.07 -8.65 31.16
N ASP A 567 27.29 -7.59 30.90
CA ASP A 567 27.23 -6.39 31.73
C ASP A 567 26.15 -6.58 32.81
N SER A 568 26.58 -7.10 33.96
CA SER A 568 25.68 -7.42 35.06
C SER A 568 25.04 -6.18 35.70
N ALA A 569 25.72 -5.04 35.67
CA ALA A 569 25.21 -3.79 36.22
C ALA A 569 24.10 -3.23 35.33
N ALA A 570 24.33 -3.19 34.02
CA ALA A 570 23.30 -2.79 33.07
C ALA A 570 22.10 -3.76 33.08
N ALA A 571 22.34 -5.07 33.17
CA ALA A 571 21.28 -6.07 33.24
C ALA A 571 20.38 -5.88 34.48
N ALA A 572 20.97 -5.59 35.65
CA ALA A 572 20.21 -5.32 36.87
C ALA A 572 19.39 -4.02 36.76
N SER A 573 19.97 -2.98 36.16
CA SER A 573 19.29 -1.70 35.90
C SER A 573 18.07 -1.88 34.97
N PHE A 574 18.23 -2.56 33.83
CA PHE A 574 17.08 -2.84 32.96
C PHE A 574 16.04 -3.75 33.63
N ALA A 575 16.47 -4.73 34.42
CA ALA A 575 15.56 -5.60 35.17
C ALA A 575 14.68 -4.79 36.15
N GLN A 576 15.23 -3.74 36.78
CA GLN A 576 14.45 -2.83 37.60
C GLN A 576 13.37 -2.11 36.80
N SER A 577 13.70 -1.54 35.65
CA SER A 577 12.71 -0.89 34.77
C SER A 577 11.66 -1.87 34.26
N LEU A 578 12.06 -3.10 33.93
CA LEU A 578 11.13 -4.14 33.48
C LEU A 578 10.13 -4.58 34.54
N ARG A 579 10.45 -4.49 35.84
CA ARG A 579 9.45 -4.79 36.89
C ARG A 579 8.26 -3.83 36.85
N ALA A 580 8.48 -2.58 36.41
CA ALA A 580 7.42 -1.59 36.23
C ALA A 580 6.76 -1.73 34.85
N LEU A 581 7.56 -1.82 33.78
CA LEU A 581 7.08 -1.78 32.40
C LEU A 581 6.55 -3.12 31.87
N GLU A 582 6.97 -4.24 32.47
CA GLU A 582 6.53 -5.59 32.12
C GLU A 582 6.46 -6.50 33.36
N PRO A 583 5.45 -6.31 34.25
CA PRO A 583 5.37 -7.02 35.52
C PRO A 583 5.36 -8.55 35.40
N SER A 584 4.93 -9.09 34.24
CA SER A 584 4.89 -10.55 34.01
C SER A 584 6.28 -11.21 33.99
N LEU A 585 7.36 -10.42 33.88
CA LEU A 585 8.74 -10.87 33.95
C LEU A 585 9.33 -10.87 35.38
N ALA A 586 8.68 -10.22 36.35
CA ALA A 586 9.28 -9.96 37.66
C ALA A 586 9.74 -11.23 38.38
N ALA A 587 8.94 -12.31 38.31
CA ALA A 587 9.27 -13.58 38.93
C ALA A 587 10.48 -14.27 38.28
N ASP A 588 10.54 -14.28 36.94
CA ASP A 588 11.65 -14.89 36.20
C ASP A 588 12.96 -14.09 36.40
N LEU A 589 12.87 -12.75 36.42
CA LEU A 589 14.01 -11.86 36.70
C LEU A 589 14.56 -12.10 38.10
N ALA A 590 13.69 -12.14 39.12
CA ALA A 590 14.08 -12.42 40.50
C ALA A 590 14.70 -13.82 40.67
N ALA A 591 14.21 -14.81 39.91
CA ALA A 591 14.80 -16.15 39.91
C ALA A 591 16.23 -16.17 39.35
N GLY A 592 16.51 -15.36 38.32
CA GLY A 592 17.86 -15.18 37.78
C GLY A 592 18.83 -14.51 38.75
N GLU A 593 18.37 -13.47 39.46
CA GLU A 593 19.18 -12.74 40.45
C GLU A 593 19.54 -13.61 41.66
N LYS A 594 18.56 -14.39 42.18
CA LYS A 594 18.74 -15.30 43.31
C LYS A 594 19.61 -16.52 43.00
N ALA A 595 19.76 -16.88 41.73
CA ALA A 595 20.55 -18.04 41.34
C ALA A 595 22.05 -17.84 41.63
N ALA A 596 22.74 -18.94 41.97
CA ALA A 596 24.17 -18.93 42.24
C ALA A 596 24.95 -18.35 41.04
N PRO A 597 25.96 -17.47 41.27
CA PRO A 597 26.80 -16.94 40.20
C PRO A 597 27.42 -18.03 39.33
N GLY A 598 27.63 -17.72 38.04
CA GLY A 598 28.10 -18.69 37.05
C GLY A 598 26.95 -19.55 36.52
N GLU A 599 27.15 -20.88 36.48
CA GLU A 599 26.28 -21.82 35.78
C GLU A 599 24.80 -21.78 36.22
N GLY A 600 24.53 -21.53 37.51
CA GLY A 600 23.17 -21.44 38.04
C GLY A 600 22.40 -20.24 37.51
N ARG A 601 23.06 -19.08 37.43
CA ARG A 601 22.50 -17.85 36.86
C ARG A 601 22.37 -17.95 35.35
N ASP A 602 23.37 -18.47 34.66
CA ASP A 602 23.33 -18.70 33.21
C ASP A 602 22.16 -19.60 32.81
N PHE A 603 21.91 -20.67 33.57
CA PHE A 603 20.75 -21.53 33.37
C PHE A 603 19.42 -20.81 33.59
N ALA A 604 19.30 -20.04 34.68
CA ALA A 604 18.07 -19.32 34.99
C ALA A 604 17.72 -18.30 33.89
N VAL A 605 18.72 -17.57 33.38
CA VAL A 605 18.56 -16.62 32.26
C VAL A 605 18.23 -17.36 30.97
N ALA A 606 18.91 -18.46 30.65
CA ALA A 606 18.62 -19.26 29.45
C ALA A 606 17.20 -19.84 29.48
N LEU A 607 16.73 -20.30 30.64
CA LEU A 607 15.36 -20.79 30.82
C LEU A 607 14.33 -19.66 30.66
N LEU A 608 14.62 -18.47 31.19
CA LEU A 608 13.78 -17.29 31.00
C LEU A 608 13.65 -16.94 29.51
N VAL A 609 14.76 -16.86 28.77
CA VAL A 609 14.74 -16.63 27.32
C VAL A 609 13.94 -17.71 26.60
N ALA A 610 14.15 -18.99 26.94
CA ALA A 610 13.40 -20.12 26.36
C ALA A 610 11.88 -20.08 26.69
N ARG A 611 11.49 -19.40 27.78
CA ARG A 611 10.09 -19.15 28.15
C ARG A 611 9.46 -17.99 27.40
N ARG A 612 10.26 -17.03 26.92
CA ARG A 612 9.80 -15.76 26.34
C ARG A 612 10.35 -15.56 24.92
N PRO A 613 9.66 -16.09 23.90
CA PRO A 613 10.14 -16.06 22.52
C PRO A 613 10.31 -14.67 21.91
N GLY A 614 9.66 -13.64 22.45
CA GLY A 614 9.87 -12.25 22.00
C GLY A 614 11.06 -11.54 22.63
N LEU A 615 11.82 -12.17 23.54
CA LEU A 615 13.05 -11.57 24.07
C LEU A 615 14.17 -11.65 23.01
N ARG A 616 14.58 -10.48 22.52
CA ARG A 616 15.58 -10.29 21.47
C ARG A 616 16.47 -9.08 21.76
N PRO A 617 17.76 -9.06 21.34
CA PRO A 617 18.70 -8.01 21.69
C PRO A 617 18.69 -6.81 20.73
N TYR A 618 17.56 -6.57 20.05
CA TYR A 618 17.39 -5.50 19.06
C TYR A 618 15.96 -4.95 19.08
N LEU A 619 15.79 -3.74 18.56
CA LEU A 619 14.48 -3.12 18.31
C LEU A 619 14.07 -3.37 16.86
N GLY A 620 12.81 -3.73 16.63
CA GLY A 620 12.19 -3.64 15.31
C GLY A 620 11.57 -2.26 15.09
N ALA A 621 11.55 -1.80 13.84
CA ALA A 621 10.88 -0.58 13.45
C ALA A 621 9.34 -0.76 13.47
N GLY A 622 8.62 0.36 13.57
CA GLY A 622 7.18 0.44 13.43
C GLY A 622 6.41 -0.37 14.48
N LEU A 623 5.73 -1.43 14.03
CA LEU A 623 4.91 -2.24 14.91
C LEU A 623 5.71 -3.19 15.82
N ASP A 624 7.01 -3.34 15.55
CA ASP A 624 7.89 -4.29 16.23
C ASP A 624 7.28 -5.70 16.19
N ARG A 625 7.38 -6.49 17.27
CA ARG A 625 6.77 -7.82 17.31
C ARG A 625 5.25 -7.73 17.46
N LEU A 626 4.52 -8.44 16.60
CA LEU A 626 3.04 -8.48 16.64
C LEU A 626 2.53 -9.46 17.69
N GLU A 627 3.11 -10.66 17.75
CA GLU A 627 2.76 -11.68 18.73
C GLU A 627 3.23 -11.24 20.14
N PRO A 628 2.43 -11.43 21.20
CA PRO A 628 2.85 -11.18 22.57
C PRO A 628 4.18 -11.87 22.90
N PHE A 629 5.11 -11.14 23.54
CA PHE A 629 6.51 -11.55 23.75
C PHE A 629 6.69 -12.88 24.51
N ASP A 630 5.66 -13.36 25.19
CA ASP A 630 5.63 -14.62 25.94
C ASP A 630 5.03 -15.79 25.14
N ARG A 631 4.54 -15.54 23.92
CA ARG A 631 4.00 -16.54 23.00
C ARG A 631 4.93 -16.82 21.84
N LEU A 632 4.86 -18.05 21.33
CA LEU A 632 5.57 -18.43 20.11
C LEU A 632 4.80 -17.90 18.91
N ASP A 633 5.53 -17.32 17.98
CA ASP A 633 5.05 -16.91 16.68
C ASP A 633 5.19 -18.06 15.69
N ASP A 634 4.10 -18.42 15.01
CA ASP A 634 4.07 -19.56 14.08
C ASP A 634 4.83 -19.28 12.78
N TYR A 635 5.10 -18.01 12.45
CA TYR A 635 5.95 -17.56 11.34
C TYR A 635 7.42 -17.40 11.74
N ARG A 636 7.79 -17.91 12.93
CA ARG A 636 9.16 -17.98 13.42
C ARG A 636 9.80 -16.62 13.74
N ASP A 637 9.01 -15.57 14.02
CA ASP A 637 9.51 -14.37 14.73
C ASP A 637 9.72 -14.66 16.23
N ASN A 638 10.66 -15.58 16.49
CA ASN A 638 11.01 -16.09 17.80
C ASN A 638 12.53 -15.96 18.03
N TRP A 639 12.88 -15.24 19.09
CA TRP A 639 14.25 -14.94 19.53
C TRP A 639 15.05 -14.21 18.45
N TRP A 640 16.37 -14.46 18.37
CA TRP A 640 17.26 -13.86 17.38
C TRP A 640 17.99 -14.93 16.56
N SER A 641 18.15 -14.68 15.26
CA SER A 641 18.63 -15.67 14.28
C SER A 641 20.12 -15.58 13.97
N SER A 642 20.65 -14.37 13.82
CA SER A 642 21.91 -14.15 13.10
C SER A 642 22.66 -12.92 13.61
N ARG A 643 23.88 -12.74 13.10
CA ARG A 643 24.67 -11.52 13.27
C ARG A 643 23.92 -10.30 12.76
N GLU A 644 23.27 -10.45 11.61
CA GLU A 644 22.53 -9.42 10.89
C GLU A 644 21.29 -8.99 11.68
N GLN A 645 20.54 -9.89 12.31
CA GLN A 645 19.43 -9.52 13.20
C GLN A 645 19.90 -8.78 14.46
N VAL A 646 20.99 -9.25 15.08
CA VAL A 646 21.54 -8.67 16.31
C VAL A 646 22.13 -7.27 16.09
N THR A 647 22.60 -6.97 14.87
CA THR A 647 23.10 -5.65 14.46
C THR A 647 22.06 -4.81 13.70
N GLY A 648 20.86 -5.34 13.42
CA GLY A 648 19.77 -4.65 12.72
C GLY A 648 19.86 -4.62 11.18
N GLN A 649 20.65 -5.50 10.55
CA GLN A 649 20.83 -5.63 9.09
C GLN A 649 19.83 -6.57 8.38
N GLU A 650 19.07 -7.43 9.06
CA GLU A 650 18.24 -8.47 8.39
C GLU A 650 16.79 -8.03 8.06
N TYR A 651 16.36 -6.82 8.44
CA TYR A 651 15.00 -6.35 8.16
C TYR A 651 14.75 -5.96 6.68
N ASP A 652 15.71 -6.19 5.79
CA ASP A 652 15.59 -6.00 4.33
C ASP A 652 14.69 -7.05 3.63
N GLY A 653 14.29 -8.13 4.31
CA GLY A 653 13.70 -9.31 3.65
C GLY A 653 12.24 -9.68 3.97
N LEU A 654 11.59 -9.06 4.96
CA LEU A 654 10.20 -9.38 5.36
C LEU A 654 9.25 -8.19 5.32
N VAL A 655 9.79 -6.99 5.15
CA VAL A 655 9.14 -5.94 4.39
C VAL A 655 9.29 -6.37 2.93
N PRO A 656 8.25 -6.40 2.08
CA PRO A 656 8.48 -6.58 0.64
C PRO A 656 9.56 -5.55 0.26
N GLY A 657 10.70 -6.06 -0.23
CA GLY A 657 11.98 -5.34 -0.21
C GLY A 657 11.90 -3.94 -0.83
N ASP A 658 12.90 -3.11 -0.57
CA ASP A 658 13.25 -1.76 -1.08
C ASP A 658 12.37 -1.09 -2.16
N ALA A 659 11.74 -1.84 -3.05
CA ALA A 659 10.67 -1.40 -3.93
C ALA A 659 9.29 -1.12 -3.25
N ALA A 660 8.95 -1.67 -2.07
CA ALA A 660 7.57 -1.62 -1.55
C ALA A 660 7.30 -0.82 -0.26
N THR A 661 8.30 -0.49 0.57
CA THR A 661 8.14 0.53 1.64
C THR A 661 8.53 1.93 1.22
N GLY A 662 9.27 2.07 0.12
CA GLY A 662 9.48 3.35 -0.55
C GLY A 662 9.85 4.53 0.37
N ILE A 663 10.60 4.29 1.45
CA ILE A 663 11.62 5.26 1.90
C ILE A 663 12.81 5.19 0.92
N VAL A 664 12.45 5.23 -0.35
CA VAL A 664 13.30 5.52 -1.48
C VAL A 664 12.87 6.94 -1.83
N THR A 665 13.57 7.93 -1.26
CA THR A 665 13.86 9.09 -2.12
C THR A 665 14.43 8.47 -3.39
N ARG A 666 13.91 8.81 -4.57
CA ARG A 666 14.24 8.17 -5.87
C ARG A 666 15.76 8.03 -6.15
N ASP A 667 16.60 8.65 -5.32
CA ASP A 667 18.06 8.59 -5.30
C ASP A 667 18.66 7.54 -4.33
N GLY A 668 17.87 6.68 -3.67
CA GLY A 668 18.39 5.68 -2.73
C GLY A 668 19.01 6.27 -1.46
N VAL A 669 18.71 7.53 -1.13
CA VAL A 669 19.25 8.19 0.06
C VAL A 669 18.32 7.87 1.23
N ARG A 670 18.71 6.87 2.05
CA ARG A 670 18.20 6.71 3.43
C ARG A 670 18.18 8.07 4.11
N SER A 671 17.18 8.34 4.96
CA SER A 671 17.21 9.50 5.85
C SER A 671 18.60 9.62 6.47
N PRO A 672 19.29 10.77 6.35
CA PRO A 672 20.66 10.89 6.83
C PRO A 672 20.70 10.53 8.30
N ALA A 673 21.55 9.56 8.65
CA ALA A 673 21.67 9.09 10.03
C ALA A 673 21.94 10.30 10.95
N PRO A 674 21.30 10.35 12.14
CA PRO A 674 21.53 11.45 13.07
C PRO A 674 23.01 11.61 13.36
N SER A 675 23.50 12.85 13.33
CA SER A 675 24.93 13.13 13.53
C SER A 675 25.45 12.61 14.87
N CYS A 676 24.57 12.46 15.86
CA CYS A 676 24.88 12.04 17.22
C CYS A 676 26.09 12.78 17.81
N ALA A 677 26.25 14.06 17.43
CA ALA A 677 27.41 14.87 17.80
C ALA A 677 27.55 15.05 19.32
N PHE A 678 26.44 14.90 20.06
CA PHE A 678 26.42 14.94 21.53
C PHE A 678 27.05 13.72 22.20
N LEU A 679 27.31 12.62 21.47
CA LEU A 679 28.02 11.49 22.03
C LEU A 679 29.48 11.90 22.29
N THR A 680 30.01 11.49 23.43
CA THR A 680 31.41 11.64 23.75
C THR A 680 32.26 10.59 23.01
N SER A 681 33.57 10.82 22.91
CA SER A 681 34.48 9.82 22.29
C SER A 681 34.48 8.47 23.03
N PRO A 682 34.44 8.41 24.38
CA PRO A 682 34.26 7.14 25.10
C PRO A 682 32.94 6.44 24.77
N GLU A 683 31.83 7.16 24.64
CA GLU A 683 30.54 6.57 24.28
C GLU A 683 30.54 5.97 22.89
N ARG A 684 31.15 6.65 21.91
CA ARG A 684 31.33 6.10 20.55
C ARG A 684 32.19 4.85 20.54
N ALA A 685 33.30 4.86 21.29
CA ALA A 685 34.17 3.69 21.42
C ALA A 685 33.43 2.51 22.07
N ALA A 686 32.66 2.77 23.12
CA ALA A 686 31.84 1.77 23.79
C ALA A 686 30.79 1.19 22.83
N ALA A 687 30.09 2.02 22.06
CA ALA A 687 29.11 1.55 21.07
C ALA A 687 29.75 0.63 20.01
N ALA A 688 30.92 1.02 19.48
CA ALA A 688 31.66 0.22 18.50
C ALA A 688 32.13 -1.12 19.08
N GLU A 689 32.70 -1.12 20.28
CA GLU A 689 33.15 -2.35 20.96
C GLU A 689 31.96 -3.28 21.24
N GLN A 690 30.86 -2.73 21.79
CA GLN A 690 29.64 -3.49 22.06
C GLN A 690 29.06 -4.11 20.78
N GLY A 691 29.03 -3.35 19.68
CA GLY A 691 28.60 -3.84 18.38
C GLY A 691 29.42 -5.04 17.89
N VAL A 692 30.76 -4.97 17.99
CA VAL A 692 31.66 -6.09 17.62
C VAL A 692 31.45 -7.32 18.51
N ARG A 693 31.16 -7.13 19.80
CA ARG A 693 30.90 -8.25 20.72
C ARG A 693 29.55 -8.89 20.43
N LEU A 694 28.51 -8.09 20.23
CA LEU A 694 27.17 -8.55 19.88
C LEU A 694 27.15 -9.30 18.55
N SER A 695 27.91 -8.84 17.55
CA SER A 695 28.02 -9.49 16.24
C SER A 695 28.65 -10.89 16.28
N LYS A 696 29.29 -11.28 17.40
CA LYS A 696 29.89 -12.60 17.61
C LYS A 696 28.97 -13.55 18.40
N THR A 697 27.76 -13.12 18.74
CA THR A 697 26.79 -13.92 19.49
C THR A 697 26.26 -15.06 18.62
N TRP A 698 26.08 -16.23 19.20
CA TRP A 698 25.40 -17.35 18.54
C TRP A 698 23.89 -17.09 18.37
N PRO A 699 23.24 -17.73 17.38
CA PRO A 699 21.79 -17.80 17.30
C PRO A 699 21.19 -18.23 18.65
N ALA A 700 20.01 -17.71 18.98
CA ALA A 700 19.43 -17.92 20.31
C ALA A 700 19.34 -19.40 20.72
N PRO A 701 18.90 -20.35 19.85
CA PRO A 701 18.79 -21.75 20.22
C PRO A 701 20.13 -22.37 20.61
N ARG A 702 21.23 -21.98 19.93
CA ARG A 702 22.58 -22.40 20.30
C ARG A 702 23.06 -21.75 21.59
N TRP A 703 22.83 -20.44 21.75
CA TRP A 703 23.23 -19.69 22.94
C TRP A 703 22.57 -20.22 24.23
N MET A 704 21.26 -20.48 24.18
CA MET A 704 20.54 -21.06 25.32
C MET A 704 20.83 -22.56 25.48
N GLY A 705 21.00 -23.28 24.36
CA GLY A 705 21.28 -24.72 24.36
C GLY A 705 22.55 -25.10 25.09
N ALA A 706 23.63 -24.34 24.88
CA ALA A 706 24.90 -24.55 25.58
C ALA A 706 24.74 -24.45 27.11
N ARG A 707 23.97 -23.47 27.60
CA ARG A 707 23.74 -23.22 29.03
C ARG A 707 22.80 -24.26 29.65
N ILE A 708 21.70 -24.57 28.95
CA ILE A 708 20.71 -25.55 29.41
C ILE A 708 21.33 -26.94 29.51
N LEU A 709 22.11 -27.38 28.51
CA LEU A 709 22.71 -28.71 28.50
C LEU A 709 23.84 -28.84 29.52
N ALA A 710 24.66 -27.80 29.72
CA ALA A 710 25.68 -27.80 30.77
C ALA A 710 25.03 -28.02 32.15
N PHE A 711 24.04 -27.19 32.49
CA PHE A 711 23.33 -27.28 33.76
C PHE A 711 22.58 -28.59 33.94
N ALA A 712 21.92 -29.10 32.90
CA ALA A 712 21.21 -30.37 32.94
C ALA A 712 22.15 -31.58 33.20
N LYS A 713 23.42 -31.49 32.77
CA LYS A 713 24.44 -32.52 33.03
C LYS A 713 24.95 -32.42 34.47
N ALA A 714 25.24 -31.20 34.94
CA ALA A 714 25.77 -30.97 36.28
C ALA A 714 24.73 -31.17 37.39
N ARG A 715 23.46 -30.82 37.14
CA ARG A 715 22.36 -30.82 38.12
C ARG A 715 21.14 -31.61 37.63
N PRO A 716 21.26 -32.93 37.39
CA PRO A 716 20.20 -33.74 36.78
C PRO A 716 18.97 -33.98 37.67
N ARG A 717 18.96 -33.47 38.91
CA ARG A 717 17.81 -33.58 39.82
C ARG A 717 17.07 -32.25 39.99
N ASP A 718 17.53 -31.17 39.36
CA ASP A 718 16.84 -29.88 39.44
C ASP A 718 15.49 -29.98 38.70
N PRO A 719 14.36 -29.62 39.36
CA PRO A 719 13.02 -29.82 38.81
C PRO A 719 12.73 -28.99 37.56
N ARG A 720 13.57 -27.98 37.25
CA ARG A 720 13.42 -27.12 36.07
C ARG A 720 14.04 -27.74 34.81
N VAL A 721 14.93 -28.72 34.96
CA VAL A 721 15.66 -29.32 33.83
C VAL A 721 14.73 -29.95 32.78
N PRO A 722 13.68 -30.74 33.14
CA PRO A 722 12.77 -31.30 32.15
C PRO A 722 12.07 -30.25 31.28
N GLU A 723 11.65 -29.13 31.87
CA GLU A 723 11.07 -28.00 31.12
C GLU A 723 12.10 -27.37 30.18
N ALA A 724 13.31 -27.10 30.67
CA ALA A 724 14.37 -26.46 29.90
C ALA A 724 14.75 -27.29 28.67
N LEU A 725 14.86 -28.61 28.81
CA LEU A 725 15.16 -29.52 27.69
C LEU A 725 14.02 -29.53 26.66
N HIS A 726 12.76 -29.56 27.09
CA HIS A 726 11.61 -29.45 26.18
C HIS A 726 11.61 -28.14 25.39
N ARG A 727 11.84 -27.02 26.07
CA ARG A 727 11.85 -25.69 25.44
C ARG A 727 13.02 -25.53 24.48
N LEU A 728 14.19 -26.08 24.78
CA LEU A 728 15.32 -26.10 23.85
C LEU A 728 14.98 -26.83 22.55
N VAL A 729 14.32 -27.99 22.62
CA VAL A 729 13.86 -28.71 21.40
C VAL A 729 12.92 -27.84 20.58
N ARG A 730 11.97 -27.13 21.22
CA ARG A 730 11.07 -26.21 20.52
C ARG A 730 11.81 -25.00 19.94
N ALA A 731 12.80 -24.46 20.65
CA ALA A 731 13.55 -23.30 20.23
C ALA A 731 14.35 -23.55 18.95
N VAL A 732 14.92 -24.74 18.81
CA VAL A 732 15.61 -25.15 17.58
C VAL A 732 14.63 -25.33 16.42
N ARG A 733 13.42 -25.84 16.67
CA ARG A 733 12.41 -26.04 15.61
C ARG A 733 11.75 -24.75 15.12
N LEU A 734 11.51 -23.79 16.02
CA LEU A 734 10.73 -22.58 15.76
C LEU A 734 11.55 -21.28 15.75
N GLY A 735 12.85 -21.38 16.03
CA GLY A 735 13.82 -20.29 15.90
C GLY A 735 14.87 -20.64 14.85
N ALA A 736 15.95 -19.85 14.80
CA ALA A 736 17.03 -20.10 13.85
C ALA A 736 17.95 -21.23 14.31
N ALA A 737 17.88 -22.35 13.59
CA ALA A 737 18.74 -23.50 13.81
C ALA A 737 20.01 -23.42 12.96
N ASP A 738 21.15 -23.68 13.60
CA ASP A 738 22.39 -24.12 12.95
C ASP A 738 22.70 -25.61 13.26
N ASP A 739 23.69 -26.18 12.58
CA ASP A 739 24.12 -27.58 12.78
C ASP A 739 24.41 -27.93 14.24
N ALA A 740 24.97 -26.97 15.01
CA ALA A 740 25.29 -27.18 16.41
C ALA A 740 24.01 -27.26 17.26
N SER A 741 23.08 -26.34 17.06
CA SER A 741 21.79 -26.31 17.75
C SER A 741 20.91 -27.52 17.39
N ALA A 742 20.96 -28.01 16.15
CA ALA A 742 20.29 -29.24 15.75
C ALA A 742 20.81 -30.47 16.53
N ARG A 743 22.13 -30.58 16.71
CA ARG A 743 22.74 -31.60 17.58
C ARG A 743 22.31 -31.43 19.05
N MET A 744 22.26 -30.20 19.54
CA MET A 744 21.81 -29.90 20.90
C MET A 744 20.33 -30.28 21.11
N ALA A 745 19.46 -30.08 20.13
CA ALA A 745 18.05 -30.52 20.19
C ALA A 745 17.94 -32.04 20.30
N LYS A 746 18.71 -32.78 19.50
CA LYS A 746 18.77 -34.25 19.59
C LYS A 746 19.25 -34.72 20.97
N GLU A 747 20.30 -34.08 21.50
CA GLU A 747 20.81 -34.37 22.83
C GLU A 747 19.77 -34.06 23.91
N ALA A 748 19.11 -32.91 23.84
CA ALA A 748 18.09 -32.48 24.78
C ALA A 748 16.88 -33.43 24.79
N PHE A 749 16.40 -33.81 23.61
CA PHE A 749 15.34 -34.81 23.44
C PHE A 749 15.73 -36.15 24.06
N THR A 750 16.93 -36.65 23.76
CA THR A 750 17.43 -37.91 24.28
C THR A 750 17.55 -37.87 25.80
N LEU A 751 18.09 -36.78 26.35
CA LEU A 751 18.24 -36.59 27.79
C LEU A 751 16.88 -36.51 28.49
N LEU A 752 15.92 -35.81 27.90
CA LEU A 752 14.56 -35.65 28.41
C LEU A 752 13.85 -36.99 28.54
N HIS A 753 13.81 -37.77 27.45
CA HIS A 753 13.13 -39.06 27.43
C HIS A 753 13.85 -40.14 28.23
N ARG A 754 15.19 -40.13 28.29
CA ARG A 754 15.96 -41.11 29.04
C ARG A 754 15.91 -40.88 30.56
N ARG A 755 16.01 -39.63 31.01
CA ARG A 755 16.11 -39.31 32.46
C ARG A 755 14.79 -38.90 33.10
N TYR A 756 13.83 -38.39 32.31
CA TYR A 756 12.56 -37.89 32.82
C TYR A 756 11.35 -38.41 32.02
N PRO A 757 11.25 -39.73 31.75
CA PRO A 757 10.19 -40.30 30.91
C PRO A 757 8.78 -40.05 31.47
N ALA A 758 8.63 -39.97 32.79
CA ALA A 758 7.36 -39.70 33.46
C ALA A 758 6.97 -38.21 33.46
N SER A 759 7.88 -37.30 33.11
CA SER A 759 7.61 -35.86 33.15
C SER A 759 6.55 -35.46 32.11
N PRO A 760 5.69 -34.45 32.41
CA PRO A 760 4.75 -33.92 31.42
C PRO A 760 5.46 -33.35 30.19
N TRP A 761 6.71 -32.91 30.35
CA TRP A 761 7.53 -32.34 29.28
C TRP A 761 8.01 -33.39 28.28
N ALA A 762 8.39 -34.59 28.75
CA ALA A 762 8.71 -35.71 27.86
C ALA A 762 7.49 -36.08 27.00
N LYS A 763 6.29 -36.17 27.61
CA LYS A 763 5.03 -36.44 26.90
C LYS A 763 4.69 -35.38 25.83
N LYS A 764 4.98 -34.11 26.11
CA LYS A 764 4.78 -33.00 25.17
C LYS A 764 5.80 -32.96 24.03
N THR A 765 6.96 -33.61 24.18
CA THR A 765 8.05 -33.56 23.20
C THR A 765 8.07 -34.83 22.35
N LYS A 766 7.28 -34.86 21.27
CA LYS A 766 7.11 -36.07 20.44
C LYS A 766 8.28 -36.34 19.49
N SER A 767 8.98 -35.31 19.04
CA SER A 767 10.11 -35.42 18.10
C SER A 767 11.12 -34.28 18.31
N TRP A 768 12.29 -34.40 17.68
CA TRP A 768 13.38 -33.41 17.72
C TRP A 768 13.77 -32.84 16.36
N GLY A 769 13.14 -33.29 15.27
CA GLY A 769 13.43 -32.80 13.91
C GLY A 769 13.04 -31.33 13.70
N VAL A 770 13.83 -30.65 12.85
CA VAL A 770 13.59 -29.27 12.37
C VAL A 770 12.45 -29.25 11.36
#